data_AF-A0A8T5BHW5-F1
#
_entry.id   AF-A0A8T5BHW5-F1
#
_cell.length_a   1.000
_cell.length_b   1.000
_cell.length_c   1.000
_cell.angle_alpha   90.00
_cell.angle_beta   90.00
_cell.angle_gamma   90.00
#
_symmetry.space_group_name_H-M   'P 1'
#
loop_
_entity.id
_entity.type
_entity.pdbx_description
1 polymer ?
#
loop_
_entity_poly.entity_id
_entity_poly.type
_entity_poly.pdbx_seq_one_letter_code
_entity_poly.pdbx_strand_id
1 'polypeptide(L)'
;MSFIKLKTVIFFSLLIFFLPPPLTQVNASNFNYNLKYQYYSAPPLNISKDYSFTQNLNFSNIPEAGSLKLAVIAVEFSDYNHTRSIDELKDDFNKMNNYFRESSFGKVWAETEVFGWVKLNHTMIYYGRDGLKPDDGNNDGFPDTWNLIQDAIKAVDKQVNFSGYRYLMVVHAGNGQESSKNPRDIWSITYIMGITFKTNDNWSYSSAAIVPETEAQGAVPLGVYAHEFSHLLGLPDLYIYSSQSRPVGNWDLMDRGCWNGNPPGSSPAHYTAWGKIKFKWIEESKVLTIGLGSRVNATLNPIEVPSEGYQALKISISSYRYYLIEVRAKIGFDAALPNEGVLISLINDNAGSGGGIVKIQDSHPETSTLDDAAFQVGETFIDSKNEFSIKILSKHENSSYTIMVGSSTPAPDIAIQELTINPYPPKINETTTIKVIVVNKGFKTANNFYVNFYIDNSLYEKVKISSLARGESKEISTQWKPESGKHNIEAKIELSSSGIDMDWSNNYASKEVDVGFIIVIKVPENLTVKVNGTSYTPDAIGEVKLTALNATLTIEVEKAVSLSNEEKVVFAGWSDGDSANPKILKVSKDCFLSANYRRQFKVSIDAGGGSVSGGGWYNEGDLALIKAETPFTSQDRKTRLIFIGWSGDVNSNSTELSLTVTHPYKISAKWLRQYYLEVKSTLGFISGGGWYNEGDLAYIFVSQPLIIENGTRKTFIGWKGDLNSNALNASILMDSPKTIEASWRIEHYLKIESLYGEPEGEDWYTHNSIANYSIQKYLEFTNGTKRVFEGWIGDLNSTEASGSILMDSPKTIEAKWKTQFKLILSASGLPNGTSITISLNNQEFNATIPFIYNYWFDSNSEISLNATKTISSSLTRYVFDCWRDEKGNKVDSVFNLDSPKNITVVYREAFGCLIATATYGSELSPEVSFLRSFRDKEVMATFAGKNFMKVFNAWYYSFSPKIAEAIDLNIKLKEAFKIILYPLLLILHLTKIFYSFLSFNPELAVIASGVLASALIGLTYLTPLALPLSIFIVKRDLTKALKRLSLSLWFLSFILIVSAEALQNSLVMKASSSLLVLATLTFSPLLLYIYTINFAKNLIYSKAN
;
A
#
# COMPACT_ATOMS: atom_id res chain seq x y z
N MET A 1 -103.02 47.34 -94.36
CA MET A 1 -101.63 47.18 -94.82
C MET A 1 -100.71 47.75 -93.75
N SER A 2 -100.10 46.88 -92.94
CA SER A 2 -99.22 47.22 -91.79
C SER A 2 -98.41 45.98 -91.40
N PHE A 3 -97.63 46.03 -90.31
CA PHE A 3 -96.81 44.93 -89.75
C PHE A 3 -95.57 44.49 -90.55
N ILE A 4 -94.66 45.43 -90.84
CA ILE A 4 -93.21 45.14 -90.95
C ILE A 4 -92.43 46.15 -90.10
N LYS A 5 -92.18 45.83 -88.83
CA LYS A 5 -91.17 46.44 -87.93
C LYS A 5 -91.16 45.78 -86.55
N LEU A 6 -90.30 44.77 -86.32
CA LEU A 6 -89.55 44.50 -85.07
C LEU A 6 -88.76 43.18 -85.15
N LYS A 7 -87.43 43.23 -84.96
CA LYS A 7 -86.49 42.23 -84.35
C LYS A 7 -85.06 42.37 -84.93
N THR A 8 -84.19 43.18 -84.30
CA THR A 8 -82.76 43.26 -84.70
C THR A 8 -81.77 43.86 -83.66
N VAL A 9 -82.16 44.13 -82.40
CA VAL A 9 -81.45 45.13 -81.55
C VAL A 9 -81.07 44.66 -80.12
N ILE A 10 -80.52 43.45 -79.92
CA ILE A 10 -80.01 42.99 -78.59
C ILE A 10 -78.84 41.98 -78.75
N PHE A 11 -77.54 42.35 -78.59
CA PHE A 11 -76.40 41.36 -78.50
C PHE A 11 -74.90 41.77 -78.07
N PHE A 12 -74.51 42.85 -77.32
CA PHE A 12 -73.04 43.20 -77.09
C PHE A 12 -72.60 44.01 -75.78
N SER A 13 -71.51 43.65 -74.97
CA SER A 13 -70.51 44.47 -74.07
C SER A 13 -69.85 43.87 -72.70
N LEU A 14 -68.59 44.23 -72.12
CA LEU A 14 -67.99 44.30 -70.63
C LEU A 14 -66.49 43.78 -70.02
N LEU A 15 -65.87 44.23 -68.79
CA LEU A 15 -64.90 43.67 -67.60
C LEU A 15 -63.24 43.82 -67.20
N ILE A 16 -62.62 43.90 -65.88
CA ILE A 16 -61.10 43.82 -65.28
C ILE A 16 -60.72 43.94 -63.61
N PHE A 17 -59.60 43.88 -62.65
CA PHE A 17 -58.07 43.55 -62.18
C PHE A 17 -57.55 43.67 -60.55
N PHE A 18 -56.30 43.25 -59.90
CA PHE A 18 -55.50 43.66 -58.51
C PHE A 18 -54.26 42.81 -57.68
N LEU A 19 -53.38 43.29 -56.59
CA LEU A 19 -52.61 42.66 -55.28
C LEU A 19 -51.00 42.81 -54.66
N PRO A 20 -50.49 42.51 -53.32
CA PRO A 20 -49.11 42.83 -52.50
C PRO A 20 -48.25 41.91 -51.32
N PRO A 21 -47.09 42.28 -50.49
CA PRO A 21 -45.96 41.47 -49.62
C PRO A 21 -45.21 41.80 -48.11
N PRO A 22 -44.09 41.13 -47.45
CA PRO A 22 -43.48 41.05 -45.94
C PRO A 22 -41.88 41.18 -45.29
N LEU A 23 -41.29 40.54 -44.12
CA LEU A 23 -40.09 40.88 -43.05
C LEU A 23 -38.92 39.87 -42.30
N THR A 24 -37.97 40.19 -41.24
CA THR A 24 -36.63 39.46 -40.61
C THR A 24 -35.91 39.60 -39.07
N GLN A 25 -34.71 38.96 -38.54
CA GLN A 25 -33.95 38.97 -37.09
C GLN A 25 -32.40 38.35 -36.68
N VAL A 26 -31.64 38.44 -35.43
CA VAL A 26 -30.16 37.97 -34.88
C VAL A 26 -29.69 37.95 -33.25
N ASN A 27 -28.52 37.68 -32.42
CA ASN A 27 -27.04 37.03 -32.19
C ASN A 27 -26.15 37.14 -30.72
N ALA A 28 -25.02 36.37 -30.21
CA ALA A 28 -24.03 36.54 -28.91
C ALA A 28 -22.69 35.60 -28.38
N SER A 29 -21.74 35.94 -27.34
CA SER A 29 -20.69 35.16 -26.31
C SER A 29 -19.00 35.17 -26.29
N ASN A 30 -17.89 34.77 -25.41
CA ASN A 30 -17.30 34.30 -23.98
C ASN A 30 -15.61 34.25 -23.62
N PHE A 31 -14.89 33.80 -22.43
CA PHE A 31 -13.34 33.95 -21.96
C PHE A 31 -12.47 33.15 -20.71
N ASN A 32 -11.03 32.99 -20.50
CA ASN A 32 -10.10 32.54 -19.22
C ASN A 32 -8.40 32.40 -19.12
N TYR A 33 -7.56 32.04 -17.99
CA TYR A 33 -5.93 32.00 -17.75
C TYR A 33 -5.02 31.28 -16.47
N ASN A 34 -3.58 31.05 -16.36
CA ASN A 34 -2.59 30.65 -15.13
C ASN A 34 -0.89 30.66 -15.16
N LEU A 35 0.02 30.39 -14.09
CA LEU A 35 1.61 30.63 -13.94
C LEU A 35 2.72 29.72 -13.07
N LYS A 36 4.01 30.14 -12.67
CA LYS A 36 5.33 29.35 -12.29
C LYS A 36 6.50 29.93 -11.29
N TYR A 37 7.55 29.18 -10.75
CA TYR A 37 8.78 29.63 -9.87
C TYR A 37 10.19 28.81 -9.85
N GLN A 38 11.27 29.18 -9.05
CA GLN A 38 12.74 28.70 -9.07
C GLN A 38 13.62 28.80 -7.71
N TYR A 39 14.90 28.31 -7.63
CA TYR A 39 15.87 28.14 -6.44
C TYR A 39 17.30 28.81 -6.53
N TYR A 40 18.12 28.85 -5.43
CA TYR A 40 19.53 29.39 -5.31
C TYR A 40 20.45 28.67 -4.24
N SER A 41 21.79 28.95 -4.19
CA SER A 41 22.81 28.31 -3.30
C SER A 41 24.04 29.20 -2.92
N ALA A 42 24.87 28.79 -1.92
CA ALA A 42 26.06 29.54 -1.39
C ALA A 42 27.22 28.60 -0.87
N PRO A 43 28.47 29.09 -0.60
CA PRO A 43 29.70 28.27 -0.50
C PRO A 43 30.33 28.08 0.92
N PRO A 44 31.34 27.18 1.09
CA PRO A 44 31.89 26.77 2.39
C PRO A 44 33.07 27.62 2.92
N LEU A 45 33.39 27.44 4.21
CA LEU A 45 34.56 27.98 4.91
C LEU A 45 35.55 26.85 5.30
N ASN A 46 36.84 27.19 5.40
CA ASN A 46 37.93 26.25 5.68
C ASN A 46 38.95 26.91 6.64
N ILE A 47 39.10 26.38 7.86
CA ILE A 47 40.15 26.78 8.82
C ILE A 47 40.69 25.52 9.52
N SER A 48 41.99 25.28 9.38
CA SER A 48 42.71 24.27 10.14
C SER A 48 43.39 24.88 11.37
N LYS A 49 43.20 24.26 12.55
CA LYS A 49 44.11 24.30 13.71
C LYS A 49 43.67 23.36 14.82
N ASP A 50 44.64 22.89 15.60
CA ASP A 50 44.43 22.02 16.76
C ASP A 50 43.59 22.70 17.85
N TYR A 51 42.55 22.01 18.32
CA TYR A 51 41.82 22.35 19.54
C TYR A 51 41.93 21.22 20.57
N SER A 52 43.08 21.18 21.25
CA SER A 52 43.19 20.46 22.52
C SER A 52 42.46 21.26 23.60
N PHE A 53 41.20 20.93 23.85
CA PHE A 53 40.31 21.71 24.70
C PHE A 53 40.61 21.52 26.20
N THR A 54 41.65 22.18 26.70
CA THR A 54 41.99 22.21 28.13
C THR A 54 40.97 23.02 28.93
N GLN A 55 39.90 22.35 29.37
CA GLN A 55 38.92 22.96 30.29
C GLN A 55 39.58 23.34 31.61
N ASN A 56 39.57 24.64 31.95
CA ASN A 56 39.79 25.11 33.31
C ASN A 56 38.49 24.89 34.11
N LEU A 57 38.47 23.81 34.91
CA LEU A 57 37.29 23.40 35.68
C LEU A 57 36.95 24.43 36.78
N ASN A 58 35.81 25.12 36.64
CA ASN A 58 35.45 26.24 37.48
C ASN A 58 34.37 25.90 38.53
N PHE A 59 34.82 25.29 39.63
CA PHE A 59 33.98 24.88 40.77
C PHE A 59 33.37 26.03 41.61
N SER A 60 33.51 27.30 41.22
CA SER A 60 33.12 28.45 42.06
C SER A 60 31.62 28.73 42.17
N ASN A 61 30.78 28.16 41.28
CA ASN A 61 29.35 28.45 41.16
C ASN A 61 28.44 27.29 41.64
N ILE A 62 28.95 26.35 42.42
CA ILE A 62 28.21 25.15 42.85
C ILE A 62 27.47 25.44 44.16
N PRO A 63 26.16 25.12 44.29
CA PRO A 63 25.44 25.23 45.56
C PRO A 63 26.00 24.23 46.58
N GLU A 64 26.61 24.74 47.66
CA GLU A 64 27.18 23.94 48.74
C GLU A 64 26.10 23.22 49.58
N ALA A 65 24.90 23.81 49.62
CA ALA A 65 23.71 23.24 50.24
C ALA A 65 22.43 23.80 49.60
N GLY A 66 21.30 23.10 49.78
CA GLY A 66 19.96 23.53 49.39
C GLY A 66 19.36 22.83 48.17
N SER A 67 18.27 23.39 47.66
CA SER A 67 17.53 22.86 46.52
C SER A 67 18.23 23.11 45.19
N LEU A 68 18.49 22.03 44.45
CA LEU A 68 18.93 22.05 43.07
C LEU A 68 17.70 21.96 42.15
N LYS A 69 17.06 23.11 41.89
CA LYS A 69 15.85 23.19 41.05
C LYS A 69 16.16 22.82 39.59
N LEU A 70 15.54 21.74 39.12
CA LEU A 70 15.78 21.11 37.82
C LEU A 70 14.48 21.05 37.01
N ALA A 71 14.50 21.62 35.81
CA ALA A 71 13.48 21.38 34.79
C ALA A 71 13.87 20.13 33.97
N VAL A 72 12.94 19.20 33.79
CA VAL A 72 13.08 18.06 32.88
C VAL A 72 12.03 18.16 31.77
N ILE A 73 12.44 18.09 30.52
CA ILE A 73 11.51 18.03 29.37
C ILE A 73 11.56 16.62 28.78
N ALA A 74 10.44 15.90 28.80
CA ALA A 74 10.34 14.60 28.13
C ALA A 74 9.97 14.79 26.65
N VAL A 75 10.74 14.23 25.72
CA VAL A 75 10.57 14.44 24.26
C VAL A 75 10.50 13.14 23.47
N GLU A 76 9.47 13.01 22.63
CA GLU A 76 9.36 11.94 21.64
C GLU A 76 9.52 12.48 20.21
N PHE A 77 9.81 11.61 19.27
CA PHE A 77 10.20 11.97 17.91
C PHE A 77 9.06 11.76 16.91
N SER A 78 9.19 12.33 15.71
CA SER A 78 8.20 12.13 14.64
C SER A 78 8.06 10.67 14.20
N ASP A 79 9.11 9.85 14.33
CA ASP A 79 9.17 8.42 13.97
C ASP A 79 9.23 7.45 15.16
N TYR A 80 9.46 7.94 16.39
CA TYR A 80 9.65 7.11 17.58
C TYR A 80 8.87 7.69 18.77
N ASN A 81 7.96 6.90 19.33
CA ASN A 81 7.14 7.28 20.49
C ASN A 81 7.78 6.83 21.80
N HIS A 82 7.42 7.48 22.90
CA HIS A 82 7.78 7.06 24.26
C HIS A 82 7.11 5.73 24.68
N THR A 83 7.65 5.12 25.74
CA THR A 83 7.24 3.82 26.29
C THR A 83 6.85 3.84 27.77
N ARG A 84 7.28 4.87 28.52
CA ARG A 84 7.11 5.03 29.97
C ARG A 84 6.26 6.25 30.31
N SER A 85 5.51 6.17 31.40
CA SER A 85 4.73 7.29 31.90
C SER A 85 5.60 8.38 32.53
N ILE A 86 5.08 9.62 32.57
CA ILE A 86 5.72 10.73 33.26
C ILE A 86 5.87 10.50 34.77
N ASP A 87 5.01 9.66 35.36
CA ASP A 87 5.12 9.31 36.78
C ASP A 87 6.22 8.27 37.05
N GLU A 88 6.55 7.40 36.09
CA GLU A 88 7.75 6.56 36.14
C GLU A 88 9.04 7.36 35.97
N LEU A 89 9.05 8.39 35.11
CA LEU A 89 10.20 9.31 35.03
C LEU A 89 10.39 10.08 36.35
N LYS A 90 9.31 10.58 36.96
CA LYS A 90 9.36 11.20 38.30
C LYS A 90 9.92 10.26 39.35
N ASP A 91 9.58 8.97 39.31
CA ASP A 91 10.13 7.97 40.23
C ASP A 91 11.65 7.80 40.06
N ASP A 92 12.18 7.82 38.84
CA ASP A 92 13.63 7.80 38.61
C ASP A 92 14.33 9.09 39.03
N PHE A 93 13.74 10.26 38.80
CA PHE A 93 14.28 11.52 39.34
C PHE A 93 14.16 11.60 40.87
N ASN A 94 13.19 10.91 41.49
CA ASN A 94 13.14 10.73 42.94
C ASN A 94 14.26 9.82 43.46
N LYS A 95 14.62 8.76 42.73
CA LYS A 95 15.81 7.93 43.04
C LYS A 95 17.10 8.74 42.89
N MET A 96 17.21 9.58 41.86
CA MET A 96 18.34 10.49 41.68
C MET A 96 18.42 11.51 42.82
N ASN A 97 17.29 12.11 43.22
CA ASN A 97 17.18 12.97 44.40
C ASN A 97 17.66 12.26 45.68
N ASN A 98 17.31 10.98 45.88
CA ASN A 98 17.81 10.18 47.00
C ASN A 98 19.34 9.97 46.94
N TYR A 99 19.91 9.69 45.77
CA TYR A 99 21.38 9.60 45.59
C TYR A 99 22.08 10.91 45.98
N PHE A 100 21.60 12.07 45.49
CA PHE A 100 22.19 13.36 45.85
C PHE A 100 22.03 13.71 47.33
N ARG A 101 20.93 13.29 47.97
CA ARG A 101 20.73 13.44 49.41
C ARG A 101 21.70 12.57 50.21
N GLU A 102 21.91 11.31 49.83
CA GLU A 102 22.82 10.42 50.54
C GLU A 102 24.28 10.85 50.35
N SER A 103 24.71 10.99 49.09
CA SER A 103 26.09 11.31 48.71
C SER A 103 26.59 12.64 49.32
N SER A 104 25.69 13.62 49.52
CA SER A 104 25.97 14.93 50.12
C SER A 104 25.71 15.05 51.62
N PHE A 105 25.39 13.95 52.32
CA PHE A 105 24.99 13.95 53.73
C PHE A 105 23.77 14.84 54.04
N GLY A 106 22.85 14.95 53.08
CA GLY A 106 21.65 15.78 53.14
C GLY A 106 21.86 17.27 52.84
N LYS A 107 23.09 17.70 52.50
CA LYS A 107 23.39 19.10 52.18
C LYS A 107 22.60 19.60 50.97
N VAL A 108 22.52 18.82 49.89
CA VAL A 108 21.76 19.16 48.67
C VAL A 108 20.67 18.14 48.34
N TRP A 109 19.71 18.56 47.52
CA TRP A 109 18.70 17.68 46.94
C TRP A 109 18.28 18.15 45.55
N ALA A 110 17.91 17.22 44.67
CA ALA A 110 17.29 17.57 43.39
C ALA A 110 15.80 17.89 43.61
N GLU A 111 15.36 19.07 43.18
CA GLU A 111 13.95 19.47 43.19
C GLU A 111 13.50 19.52 41.73
N THR A 112 13.01 18.38 41.24
CA THR A 112 12.77 18.13 39.82
C THR A 112 11.31 18.32 39.45
N GLU A 113 11.04 19.07 38.38
CA GLU A 113 9.73 19.12 37.74
C GLU A 113 9.83 18.54 36.32
N VAL A 114 9.01 17.51 36.04
CA VAL A 114 9.01 16.78 34.76
C VAL A 114 7.84 17.23 33.91
N PHE A 115 8.16 17.93 32.82
CA PHE A 115 7.21 18.37 31.80
C PHE A 115 6.97 17.26 30.78
N GLY A 116 5.70 17.09 30.41
CA GLY A 116 5.21 15.89 29.73
C GLY A 116 5.76 15.66 28.31
N TRP A 117 5.59 14.43 27.82
CA TRP A 117 6.03 13.98 26.50
C TRP A 117 5.53 14.88 25.38
N VAL A 118 6.42 15.73 24.86
CA VAL A 118 6.15 16.57 23.67
C VAL A 118 6.74 15.93 22.43
N LYS A 119 5.95 15.87 21.35
CA LYS A 119 6.38 15.31 20.07
C LYS A 119 7.09 16.37 19.23
N LEU A 120 8.34 16.10 18.89
CA LEU A 120 9.17 16.95 18.06
C LEU A 120 8.94 16.68 16.57
N ASN A 121 9.19 17.68 15.73
CA ASN A 121 8.96 17.61 14.28
C ASN A 121 9.99 16.73 13.53
N HIS A 122 11.10 16.40 14.17
CA HIS A 122 12.23 15.67 13.60
C HIS A 122 12.26 14.21 14.09
N THR A 123 13.02 13.37 13.41
CA THR A 123 13.19 11.94 13.75
C THR A 123 14.25 11.75 14.83
N MET A 124 14.29 10.59 15.49
CA MET A 124 15.35 10.31 16.49
C MET A 124 16.75 10.46 15.87
N ILE A 125 16.95 9.85 14.69
CA ILE A 125 18.19 9.92 13.90
C ILE A 125 18.46 11.30 13.24
N TYR A 126 17.57 12.28 13.36
CA TYR A 126 17.94 13.67 13.00
C TYR A 126 18.87 14.28 14.05
N TYR A 127 18.70 13.88 15.32
CA TYR A 127 19.56 14.30 16.42
C TYR A 127 20.65 13.25 16.69
N GLY A 128 20.26 11.99 16.94
CA GLY A 128 21.17 10.89 17.26
C GLY A 128 21.70 10.15 16.03
N ARG A 129 22.69 10.73 15.34
CA ARG A 129 23.39 10.07 14.22
C ARG A 129 24.90 10.25 14.31
N ASP A 130 25.61 9.13 14.40
CA ASP A 130 27.07 9.10 14.38
C ASP A 130 27.70 9.73 13.11
N GLY A 131 28.92 10.25 13.32
CA GLY A 131 29.86 10.73 12.32
C GLY A 131 31.31 10.40 12.71
N LEU A 132 32.14 11.40 12.99
CA LEU A 132 33.48 11.21 13.58
C LEU A 132 33.42 10.97 15.09
N LYS A 133 32.28 11.28 15.71
CA LYS A 133 31.88 11.01 17.10
C LYS A 133 30.45 10.46 17.15
N PRO A 134 30.00 9.93 18.31
CA PRO A 134 28.57 9.80 18.58
C PRO A 134 27.85 11.13 18.35
N ASP A 135 26.64 11.08 17.82
CA ASP A 135 25.77 12.23 17.49
C ASP A 135 26.37 13.33 16.58
N ASP A 136 27.52 13.11 15.95
CA ASP A 136 28.17 14.04 15.00
C ASP A 136 27.55 13.92 13.60
N GLY A 137 26.29 14.37 13.49
CA GLY A 137 25.51 14.29 12.25
C GLY A 137 26.15 15.02 11.07
N ASN A 138 26.94 16.06 11.32
CA ASN A 138 27.56 16.88 10.28
C ASN A 138 29.02 16.46 9.92
N ASN A 139 29.75 15.76 10.79
CA ASN A 139 31.17 15.38 10.69
C ASN A 139 32.17 16.53 10.93
N ASP A 140 31.87 17.50 11.79
CA ASP A 140 32.83 18.51 12.28
C ASP A 140 33.63 18.04 13.51
N GLY A 141 33.23 16.93 14.13
CA GLY A 141 33.85 16.33 15.31
C GLY A 141 33.23 16.72 16.65
N PHE A 142 32.12 17.47 16.65
CA PHE A 142 31.33 17.81 17.83
C PHE A 142 29.91 17.19 17.76
N PRO A 143 29.35 16.68 18.87
CA PRO A 143 27.98 16.17 18.90
C PRO A 143 26.92 17.24 18.56
N ASP A 144 26.09 17.00 17.54
CA ASP A 144 25.01 17.89 17.07
C ASP A 144 23.74 17.84 17.95
N THR A 145 23.68 16.92 18.91
CA THR A 145 22.51 16.67 19.76
C THR A 145 22.03 17.86 20.58
N TRP A 146 22.85 18.91 20.77
CA TRP A 146 22.45 20.18 21.39
C TRP A 146 21.21 20.82 20.75
N ASN A 147 20.95 20.57 19.46
CA ASN A 147 19.74 21.02 18.78
C ASN A 147 18.47 20.47 19.44
N LEU A 148 18.52 19.26 19.99
CA LEU A 148 17.42 18.62 20.72
C LEU A 148 16.99 19.45 21.91
N ILE A 149 17.95 19.96 22.70
CA ILE A 149 17.67 20.80 23.88
C ILE A 149 16.95 22.08 23.46
N GLN A 150 17.42 22.73 22.40
CA GLN A 150 16.82 23.98 21.95
C GLN A 150 15.43 23.79 21.32
N ASP A 151 15.13 22.63 20.72
CA ASP A 151 13.78 22.28 20.25
C ASP A 151 12.85 21.81 21.37
N ALA A 152 13.35 21.04 22.34
CA ALA A 152 12.65 20.63 23.54
C ALA A 152 12.13 21.85 24.32
N ILE A 153 12.98 22.87 24.51
CA ILE A 153 12.58 24.15 25.09
C ILE A 153 11.42 24.74 24.30
N LYS A 154 11.57 24.99 22.99
CA LYS A 154 10.55 25.65 22.13
C LYS A 154 9.18 24.98 22.21
N ALA A 155 9.12 23.67 22.41
CA ALA A 155 7.88 22.91 22.52
C ALA A 155 7.08 23.22 23.81
N VAL A 156 7.77 23.55 24.92
CA VAL A 156 7.14 23.85 26.23
C VAL A 156 7.26 25.31 26.68
N ASP A 157 8.06 26.15 25.99
CA ASP A 157 8.36 27.59 26.22
C ASP A 157 7.14 28.56 26.24
N LYS A 158 5.92 28.03 26.15
CA LYS A 158 4.63 28.74 26.26
C LYS A 158 3.81 28.30 27.49
N GLN A 159 4.29 27.29 28.20
CA GLN A 159 3.60 26.60 29.29
C GLN A 159 4.49 26.51 30.54
N VAL A 160 5.82 26.51 30.36
CA VAL A 160 6.84 26.47 31.40
C VAL A 160 7.52 27.83 31.48
N ASN A 161 7.63 28.41 32.68
CA ASN A 161 8.52 29.54 32.94
C ASN A 161 9.86 29.01 33.45
N PHE A 162 10.87 29.06 32.60
CA PHE A 162 12.20 28.50 32.88
C PHE A 162 13.02 29.31 33.88
N SER A 163 12.71 30.58 34.15
CA SER A 163 13.45 31.40 35.12
C SER A 163 13.36 30.91 36.57
N GLY A 164 12.46 29.96 36.85
CA GLY A 164 12.34 29.29 38.15
C GLY A 164 13.37 28.17 38.39
N TYR A 165 14.08 27.68 37.36
CA TYR A 165 14.95 26.50 37.44
C TYR A 165 16.40 26.86 37.14
N ARG A 166 17.34 26.27 37.90
CA ARG A 166 18.78 26.50 37.73
C ARG A 166 19.39 25.56 36.70
N TYR A 167 18.82 24.37 36.56
CA TYR A 167 19.31 23.28 35.73
C TYR A 167 18.23 22.82 34.75
N LEU A 168 18.67 22.29 33.62
CA LEU A 168 17.81 21.76 32.56
C LEU A 168 18.34 20.39 32.10
N MET A 169 17.45 19.41 32.02
CA MET A 169 17.70 18.12 31.38
C MET A 169 16.58 17.81 30.37
N VAL A 170 16.89 17.01 29.36
CA VAL A 170 15.94 16.50 28.38
C VAL A 170 15.97 14.97 28.43
N VAL A 171 14.81 14.34 28.66
CA VAL A 171 14.64 12.89 28.56
C VAL A 171 14.11 12.58 27.16
N HIS A 172 14.86 11.84 26.34
CA HIS A 172 14.38 11.41 25.03
C HIS A 172 13.74 10.02 25.09
N ALA A 173 12.72 9.78 24.25
CA ALA A 173 12.15 8.45 24.07
C ALA A 173 13.20 7.43 23.59
N GLY A 174 13.07 6.17 24.03
CA GLY A 174 13.98 5.08 23.65
C GLY A 174 15.23 4.92 24.54
N ASN A 175 16.15 4.07 24.09
CA ASN A 175 17.37 3.71 24.84
C ASN A 175 18.52 4.70 24.65
N GLY A 176 19.41 4.79 25.63
CA GLY A 176 20.70 5.46 25.48
C GLY A 176 21.68 4.63 24.64
N GLN A 177 22.42 5.28 23.73
CA GLN A 177 23.44 4.65 22.89
C GLN A 177 24.59 4.07 23.74
N GLU A 178 24.84 4.65 24.91
CA GLU A 178 25.81 4.19 25.92
C GLU A 178 25.51 2.78 26.43
N SER A 179 24.26 2.30 26.42
CA SER A 179 23.91 0.91 26.73
C SER A 179 23.50 0.10 25.50
N SER A 180 22.80 0.69 24.52
CA SER A 180 22.30 -0.03 23.34
C SER A 180 23.38 -0.34 22.30
N LYS A 181 24.40 0.52 22.20
CA LYS A 181 25.43 0.52 21.14
C LYS A 181 24.88 0.67 19.71
N ASN A 182 23.65 1.14 19.55
CA ASN A 182 23.01 1.38 18.25
C ASN A 182 23.31 2.81 17.74
N PRO A 183 24.02 3.00 16.61
CA PRO A 183 24.42 4.32 16.06
C PRO A 183 23.27 5.10 15.38
N ARG A 184 22.10 5.08 16.05
CA ARG A 184 20.81 5.67 15.67
C ARG A 184 19.99 6.08 16.89
N ASP A 185 20.34 5.54 18.06
CA ASP A 185 19.91 6.01 19.37
C ASP A 185 20.82 7.20 19.76
N ILE A 186 20.39 8.03 20.69
CA ILE A 186 21.14 9.22 21.16
C ILE A 186 22.10 8.81 22.30
N TRP A 187 23.28 9.42 22.37
CA TRP A 187 24.22 9.22 23.47
C TRP A 187 23.95 10.24 24.61
N SER A 188 23.89 9.78 25.87
CA SER A 188 23.74 10.70 27.02
C SER A 188 24.90 11.68 27.12
N ILE A 189 24.58 12.98 27.18
CA ILE A 189 25.59 14.03 27.14
C ILE A 189 25.15 15.33 27.81
N THR A 190 26.07 15.92 28.58
CA THR A 190 25.92 17.26 29.14
C THR A 190 26.77 18.28 28.41
N TYR A 191 26.10 19.25 27.79
CA TYR A 191 26.76 20.45 27.30
C TYR A 191 27.01 21.39 28.47
N ILE A 192 28.28 21.61 28.84
CA ILE A 192 28.67 22.50 29.95
C ILE A 192 29.24 23.86 29.51
N MET A 193 29.51 24.06 28.21
CA MET A 193 30.08 25.31 27.69
C MET A 193 29.86 25.47 26.18
N GLY A 194 30.06 26.68 25.66
CA GLY A 194 30.09 26.98 24.21
C GLY A 194 28.74 27.21 23.55
N ILE A 195 27.64 26.75 24.14
CA ILE A 195 26.28 26.85 23.61
C ILE A 195 25.41 27.70 24.56
N THR A 196 24.34 28.33 24.06
CA THR A 196 23.40 29.11 24.87
C THR A 196 21.96 28.82 24.42
N PHE A 197 21.25 28.06 25.24
CA PHE A 197 19.87 27.65 25.01
C PHE A 197 18.91 28.75 25.48
N LYS A 198 18.13 29.32 24.57
CA LYS A 198 17.26 30.47 24.82
C LYS A 198 15.83 30.03 25.13
N THR A 199 15.20 30.78 26.03
CA THR A 199 13.79 30.66 26.46
C THR A 199 13.07 32.00 26.23
N ASN A 200 11.74 32.04 26.34
CA ASN A 200 10.97 33.29 26.24
C ASN A 200 10.99 34.12 27.54
N ASP A 201 11.44 33.58 28.67
CA ASP A 201 11.34 34.20 30.01
C ASP A 201 12.43 35.26 30.32
N ASN A 202 13.17 35.72 29.31
CA ASN A 202 14.46 36.42 29.46
C ASN A 202 15.54 35.60 30.20
N TRP A 203 15.36 34.28 30.29
CA TRP A 203 16.33 33.34 30.85
C TRP A 203 17.03 32.55 29.72
N SER A 204 18.24 32.08 29.97
CA SER A 204 18.96 31.22 29.03
C SER A 204 19.94 30.32 29.77
N TYR A 205 19.97 29.05 29.39
CA TYR A 205 20.91 28.08 29.94
C TYR A 205 22.22 28.09 29.15
N SER A 206 23.36 28.23 29.84
CA SER A 206 24.69 27.97 29.28
C SER A 206 25.11 26.50 29.38
N SER A 207 24.32 25.68 30.09
CA SER A 207 24.51 24.24 30.22
C SER A 207 23.19 23.50 30.38
N ALA A 208 23.10 22.31 29.77
CA ALA A 208 21.95 21.42 29.84
C ALA A 208 22.37 20.00 29.40
N ALA A 209 21.66 18.98 29.87
CA ALA A 209 21.96 17.58 29.55
C ALA A 209 20.84 16.86 28.79
N ILE A 210 21.21 15.77 28.13
CA ILE A 210 20.33 14.84 27.42
C ILE A 210 20.54 13.45 28.01
N VAL A 211 19.45 12.74 28.30
CA VAL A 211 19.43 11.38 28.87
C VAL A 211 18.28 10.56 28.27
N PRO A 212 18.31 9.22 28.31
CA PRO A 212 17.28 8.37 27.72
C PRO A 212 16.08 8.09 28.64
N GLU A 213 15.04 7.52 28.05
CA GLU A 213 13.88 6.97 28.74
C GLU A 213 14.19 5.62 29.40
N THR A 214 14.99 4.79 28.74
CA THR A 214 15.37 3.44 29.15
C THR A 214 16.85 3.16 28.91
N GLU A 215 17.36 2.10 29.54
CA GLU A 215 18.64 1.50 29.15
C GLU A 215 18.42 0.13 28.52
N ALA A 216 19.29 -0.22 27.57
CA ALA A 216 19.29 -1.53 26.97
C ALA A 216 19.87 -2.60 27.90
N GLN A 217 19.79 -3.87 27.48
CA GLN A 217 20.41 -5.02 28.14
C GLN A 217 19.95 -5.28 29.60
N GLY A 218 18.86 -4.65 30.05
CA GLY A 218 18.32 -4.80 31.40
C GLY A 218 18.99 -3.91 32.46
N ALA A 219 19.75 -2.90 32.06
CA ALA A 219 20.21 -1.83 32.96
C ALA A 219 19.07 -0.83 33.27
N VAL A 220 19.33 0.14 34.16
CA VAL A 220 18.37 1.21 34.52
C VAL A 220 19.05 2.59 34.50
N PRO A 221 18.34 3.67 34.11
CA PRO A 221 18.96 4.95 33.76
C PRO A 221 19.40 5.80 34.96
N LEU A 222 19.13 5.38 36.21
CA LEU A 222 19.45 6.13 37.43
C LEU A 222 20.92 6.56 37.51
N GLY A 223 21.85 5.64 37.22
CA GLY A 223 23.27 5.93 37.22
C GLY A 223 23.70 6.95 36.16
N VAL A 224 23.07 6.91 34.97
CA VAL A 224 23.29 7.87 33.87
C VAL A 224 22.69 9.24 34.23
N TYR A 225 21.47 9.28 34.76
CA TYR A 225 20.83 10.53 35.23
C TYR A 225 21.69 11.23 36.29
N ALA A 226 22.23 10.48 37.24
CA ALA A 226 23.13 11.01 38.26
C ALA A 226 24.46 11.50 37.66
N HIS A 227 25.05 10.76 36.71
CA HIS A 227 26.30 11.12 36.03
C HIS A 227 26.16 12.44 35.26
N GLU A 228 25.16 12.55 34.37
CA GLU A 228 24.92 13.78 33.60
C GLU A 228 24.54 14.97 34.48
N PHE A 229 23.70 14.77 35.51
CA PHE A 229 23.40 15.84 36.47
C PHE A 229 24.66 16.29 37.24
N SER A 230 25.65 15.43 37.44
CA SER A 230 26.93 15.79 38.06
C SER A 230 27.79 16.70 37.18
N HIS A 231 27.73 16.55 35.86
CA HIS A 231 28.33 17.51 34.92
C HIS A 231 27.64 18.88 34.98
N LEU A 232 26.31 18.93 35.15
CA LEU A 232 25.59 20.18 35.40
C LEU A 232 25.97 20.85 36.74
N LEU A 233 26.39 20.06 37.73
CA LEU A 233 27.04 20.54 38.96
C LEU A 233 28.54 20.84 38.80
N GLY A 234 29.13 20.59 37.63
CA GLY A 234 30.50 20.97 37.29
C GLY A 234 31.60 19.93 37.56
N LEU A 235 31.26 18.66 37.82
CA LEU A 235 32.27 17.60 37.83
C LEU A 235 32.68 17.19 36.39
N PRO A 236 33.96 16.86 36.17
CA PRO A 236 34.45 16.30 34.90
C PRO A 236 34.34 14.76 34.86
N ASP A 237 34.59 14.20 33.68
CA ASP A 237 34.93 12.79 33.52
C ASP A 237 36.30 12.46 34.11
N LEU A 238 36.37 11.32 34.80
CA LEU A 238 37.61 10.79 35.37
C LEU A 238 38.27 9.71 34.49
N TYR A 239 37.52 9.09 33.57
CA TYR A 239 38.07 8.21 32.54
C TYR A 239 38.92 8.99 31.51
N ILE A 240 39.71 8.28 30.70
CA ILE A 240 40.67 8.90 29.77
C ILE A 240 40.15 8.78 28.32
N TYR A 241 39.70 9.90 27.74
CA TYR A 241 39.08 9.94 26.40
C TYR A 241 39.96 9.36 25.29
N SER A 242 41.28 9.58 25.37
CA SER A 242 42.25 9.22 24.32
C SER A 242 42.65 7.74 24.31
N SER A 243 42.33 6.98 25.36
CA SER A 243 42.74 5.58 25.52
C SER A 243 41.64 4.64 26.00
N GLN A 244 40.46 5.17 26.34
CA GLN A 244 39.36 4.47 27.02
C GLN A 244 39.77 3.84 28.36
N SER A 245 40.92 4.24 28.90
CA SER A 245 41.39 3.79 30.23
C SER A 245 40.50 4.36 31.33
N ARG A 246 40.22 3.54 32.34
CA ARG A 246 39.36 3.85 33.48
C ARG A 246 40.20 3.81 34.76
N PRO A 247 40.86 4.93 35.13
CA PRO A 247 41.81 4.98 36.23
C PRO A 247 41.15 5.04 37.61
N VAL A 248 39.82 5.06 37.68
CA VAL A 248 39.02 5.00 38.92
C VAL A 248 38.05 3.81 38.89
N GLY A 249 37.59 3.38 37.72
CA GLY A 249 36.79 2.17 37.55
C GLY A 249 35.47 2.23 38.30
N ASN A 250 35.11 1.14 39.00
CA ASN A 250 33.82 0.97 39.66
C ASN A 250 33.64 1.81 40.94
N TRP A 251 34.63 2.62 41.34
CA TRP A 251 34.66 3.34 42.62
C TRP A 251 34.12 4.77 42.59
N ASP A 252 33.80 5.34 41.42
CA ASP A 252 33.28 6.71 41.28
C ASP A 252 32.21 6.77 40.18
N LEU A 253 31.18 7.57 40.42
CA LEU A 253 30.12 7.89 39.46
C LEU A 253 30.69 8.41 38.12
N MET A 254 31.77 9.19 38.18
CA MET A 254 32.38 9.86 37.03
C MET A 254 33.39 8.99 36.26
N ASP A 255 33.40 7.67 36.50
CA ASP A 255 34.11 6.67 35.68
C ASP A 255 33.19 5.48 35.32
N ARG A 256 33.35 4.30 35.93
CA ARG A 256 32.50 3.12 35.67
C ARG A 256 31.41 2.93 36.72
N GLY A 257 31.55 3.56 37.88
CA GLY A 257 30.67 3.38 39.04
C GLY A 257 29.22 3.78 38.79
N CYS A 258 28.92 4.57 37.75
CA CYS A 258 27.55 4.82 37.29
C CYS A 258 26.80 3.54 36.86
N TRP A 259 27.49 2.46 36.47
CA TRP A 259 26.85 1.19 36.08
C TRP A 259 26.72 0.16 37.21
N ASN A 260 27.11 0.50 38.44
CA ASN A 260 27.05 -0.40 39.58
C ASN A 260 25.60 -0.82 39.96
N GLY A 261 25.48 -1.98 40.60
CA GLY A 261 24.21 -2.57 41.03
C GLY A 261 23.74 -3.76 40.20
N ASN A 262 22.61 -4.35 40.60
CA ASN A 262 21.92 -5.41 39.87
C ASN A 262 20.40 -5.17 39.96
N PRO A 263 19.73 -4.66 38.90
CA PRO A 263 20.24 -4.43 37.55
C PRO A 263 21.36 -3.37 37.47
N PRO A 264 22.21 -3.37 36.43
CA PRO A 264 23.26 -2.36 36.26
C PRO A 264 22.69 -0.94 36.26
N GLY A 265 23.37 -0.02 36.94
CA GLY A 265 22.92 1.37 37.13
C GLY A 265 21.90 1.59 38.25
N SER A 266 21.48 0.55 38.97
CA SER A 266 20.54 0.67 40.11
C SER A 266 21.18 1.11 41.42
N SER A 267 22.49 0.96 41.57
CA SER A 267 23.24 1.30 42.78
C SER A 267 24.55 2.00 42.41
N PRO A 268 24.49 3.18 41.74
CA PRO A 268 25.66 3.89 41.28
C PRO A 268 26.58 4.31 42.44
N ALA A 269 27.89 4.22 42.25
CA ALA A 269 28.87 4.57 43.28
C ALA A 269 28.74 6.02 43.75
N HIS A 270 29.09 6.30 45.01
CA HIS A 270 29.42 7.66 45.41
C HIS A 270 30.71 8.15 44.74
N TYR A 271 30.82 9.47 44.59
CA TYR A 271 32.10 10.12 44.29
C TYR A 271 33.14 9.75 45.34
N THR A 272 34.37 9.56 44.87
CA THR A 272 35.60 9.63 45.68
C THR A 272 35.65 10.91 46.51
N ALA A 273 36.48 10.92 47.55
CA ALA A 273 36.68 12.10 48.39
C ALA A 273 37.10 13.32 47.57
N TRP A 274 37.77 13.13 46.42
CA TRP A 274 38.10 14.23 45.50
C TRP A 274 36.83 14.97 45.04
N GLY A 275 35.83 14.25 44.52
CA GLY A 275 34.56 14.84 44.06
C GLY A 275 33.78 15.48 45.22
N LYS A 276 33.67 14.77 46.36
CA LYS A 276 32.99 15.31 47.55
C LYS A 276 33.68 16.55 48.15
N ILE A 277 34.99 16.71 47.97
CA ILE A 277 35.75 17.93 48.33
C ILE A 277 35.52 19.05 47.31
N LYS A 278 35.47 18.77 45.98
CA LYS A 278 35.12 19.80 44.98
C LYS A 278 33.73 20.39 45.21
N PHE A 279 32.77 19.55 45.61
CA PHE A 279 31.43 19.96 46.04
C PHE A 279 31.35 20.53 47.48
N LYS A 280 32.44 20.52 48.25
CA LYS A 280 32.50 20.94 49.68
C LYS A 280 31.52 20.18 50.60
N TRP A 281 31.08 19.00 50.18
CA TRP A 281 30.27 18.12 51.02
C TRP A 281 31.14 17.51 52.13
N ILE A 282 32.34 17.06 51.78
CA ILE A 282 33.46 16.94 52.72
C ILE A 282 34.12 18.31 52.80
N GLU A 283 34.09 18.90 53.99
CA GLU A 283 34.70 20.21 54.26
C GLU A 283 36.22 20.08 54.47
N GLU A 284 36.97 21.15 54.20
CA GLU A 284 38.42 21.20 54.45
C GLU A 284 38.78 20.92 55.92
N SER A 285 37.88 21.24 56.85
CA SER A 285 37.97 20.89 58.28
C SER A 285 38.04 19.37 58.54
N LYS A 286 37.49 18.54 57.64
CA LYS A 286 37.47 17.08 57.70
C LYS A 286 38.55 16.43 56.82
N VAL A 287 39.46 17.21 56.22
CA VAL A 287 40.58 16.74 55.38
C VAL A 287 41.92 17.03 56.04
N LEU A 288 42.61 15.99 56.52
CA LEU A 288 43.92 16.14 57.13
C LEU A 288 45.01 16.35 56.06
N THR A 289 45.44 17.59 55.85
CA THR A 289 46.48 17.92 54.86
C THR A 289 47.88 17.93 55.48
N ILE A 290 48.81 17.20 54.86
CA ILE A 290 50.23 17.10 55.25
C ILE A 290 51.17 17.26 54.03
N GLY A 291 52.44 17.57 54.30
CA GLY A 291 53.51 17.62 53.29
C GLY A 291 54.37 16.35 53.28
N LEU A 292 55.21 16.19 52.25
CA LEU A 292 56.21 15.12 52.17
C LEU A 292 57.15 15.13 53.40
N GLY A 293 57.64 13.95 53.79
CA GLY A 293 58.48 13.75 54.98
C GLY A 293 57.74 13.80 56.32
N SER A 294 56.44 14.12 56.35
CA SER A 294 55.63 14.08 57.59
C SER A 294 55.46 12.66 58.11
N ARG A 295 55.49 12.47 59.43
CA ARG A 295 55.11 11.22 60.10
C ARG A 295 53.88 11.45 60.97
N VAL A 296 52.76 10.81 60.62
CA VAL A 296 51.44 11.06 61.22
C VAL A 296 50.65 9.76 61.30
N ASN A 297 50.05 9.48 62.46
CA ASN A 297 48.96 8.51 62.58
C ASN A 297 47.63 9.24 62.49
N ALA A 298 46.70 8.74 61.67
CA ALA A 298 45.38 9.33 61.50
C ALA A 298 44.30 8.24 61.42
N THR A 299 43.12 8.48 61.99
CA THR A 299 41.94 7.65 61.77
C THR A 299 41.03 8.34 60.77
N LEU A 300 40.71 7.65 59.67
CA LEU A 300 39.79 8.10 58.64
C LEU A 300 38.48 7.33 58.74
N ASN A 301 37.38 8.06 58.69
CA ASN A 301 36.02 7.52 58.71
C ASN A 301 35.51 7.36 57.25
N PRO A 302 34.57 6.44 56.99
CA PRO A 302 34.02 6.22 55.65
C PRO A 302 33.43 7.50 55.04
N ILE A 303 33.51 7.65 53.71
CA ILE A 303 33.02 8.85 52.99
C ILE A 303 31.54 8.77 52.60
N GLU A 304 30.89 7.63 52.88
CA GLU A 304 29.48 7.35 52.63
C GLU A 304 28.56 7.94 53.71
N VAL A 305 29.10 8.25 54.90
CA VAL A 305 28.36 8.76 56.06
C VAL A 305 28.96 10.07 56.62
N PRO A 306 28.17 10.97 57.22
CA PRO A 306 28.72 12.15 57.89
C PRO A 306 29.55 11.76 59.11
N SER A 307 30.66 12.47 59.35
CA SER A 307 31.62 12.18 60.42
C SER A 307 32.13 13.46 61.09
N GLU A 308 32.31 13.42 62.41
CA GLU A 308 33.00 14.50 63.12
C GLU A 308 34.53 14.44 63.01
N GLY A 309 35.09 13.24 62.89
CA GLY A 309 36.51 13.03 62.61
C GLY A 309 36.84 13.18 61.12
N TYR A 310 38.13 13.11 60.78
CA TYR A 310 38.59 13.17 59.40
C TYR A 310 37.95 12.08 58.52
N GLN A 311 37.68 12.43 57.25
CA GLN A 311 37.18 11.52 56.22
C GLN A 311 38.19 11.31 55.09
N ALA A 312 39.15 12.22 54.93
CA ALA A 312 40.26 12.05 54.00
C ALA A 312 41.59 12.58 54.56
N LEU A 313 42.70 12.05 54.06
CA LEU A 313 44.06 12.56 54.28
C LEU A 313 44.68 12.97 52.94
N LYS A 314 45.28 14.16 52.87
CA LYS A 314 45.92 14.72 51.67
C LYS A 314 47.43 14.85 51.86
N ILE A 315 48.23 14.18 51.02
CA ILE A 315 49.69 14.31 51.00
C ILE A 315 50.09 15.18 49.81
N SER A 316 50.53 16.40 50.07
CA SER A 316 50.80 17.41 49.05
C SER A 316 52.18 17.25 48.40
N ILE A 317 52.23 17.11 47.07
CA ILE A 317 53.46 17.04 46.26
C ILE A 317 53.72 18.39 45.56
N SER A 318 52.66 19.00 45.02
CA SER A 318 52.64 20.36 44.48
C SER A 318 51.27 21.01 44.75
N SER A 319 51.06 22.25 44.26
CA SER A 319 49.76 22.92 44.33
C SER A 319 48.63 22.21 43.57
N TYR A 320 48.97 21.34 42.61
CA TYR A 320 48.00 20.64 41.74
C TYR A 320 48.17 19.12 41.70
N ARG A 321 49.21 18.56 42.33
CA ARG A 321 49.40 17.10 42.48
C ARG A 321 49.58 16.71 43.93
N TYR A 322 48.83 15.71 44.35
CA TYR A 322 48.82 15.20 45.72
C TYR A 322 48.27 13.77 45.73
N TYR A 323 48.57 13.02 46.78
CA TYR A 323 47.78 11.84 47.10
C TYR A 323 46.60 12.25 47.97
N LEU A 324 45.46 11.60 47.76
CA LEU A 324 44.27 11.68 48.58
C LEU A 324 43.92 10.26 49.04
N ILE A 325 43.73 10.08 50.34
CA ILE A 325 43.47 8.80 50.97
C ILE A 325 42.11 8.87 51.64
N GLU A 326 41.26 7.90 51.37
CA GLU A 326 39.87 7.82 51.80
C GLU A 326 39.52 6.41 52.28
N VAL A 327 38.47 6.28 53.09
CA VAL A 327 37.89 4.98 53.45
C VAL A 327 36.60 4.79 52.67
N ARG A 328 36.46 3.61 52.04
CA ARG A 328 35.23 3.17 51.37
C ARG A 328 34.61 2.00 52.10
N ALA A 329 33.30 2.04 52.27
CA ALA A 329 32.49 1.01 52.90
C ALA A 329 31.22 0.76 52.09
N LYS A 330 30.73 -0.48 52.08
CA LYS A 330 29.57 -0.87 51.25
C LYS A 330 28.23 -0.42 51.86
N ILE A 331 28.02 0.89 51.93
CA ILE A 331 26.91 1.56 52.62
C ILE A 331 26.02 2.28 51.59
N GLY A 332 24.70 2.07 51.68
CA GLY A 332 23.73 2.77 50.84
C GLY A 332 23.94 2.49 49.35
N PHE A 333 24.06 3.54 48.54
CA PHE A 333 24.35 3.42 47.10
C PHE A 333 25.70 2.76 46.79
N ASP A 334 26.67 2.84 47.70
CA ASP A 334 27.95 2.13 47.60
C ASP A 334 27.87 0.65 48.01
N ALA A 335 26.69 0.11 48.34
CA ALA A 335 26.51 -1.33 48.62
C ALA A 335 26.97 -2.25 47.47
N ALA A 336 26.98 -1.73 46.23
CA ALA A 336 27.43 -2.43 45.03
C ALA A 336 28.90 -2.18 44.64
N LEU A 337 29.70 -1.50 45.46
CA LEU A 337 31.15 -1.39 45.27
C LEU A 337 31.82 -2.78 45.20
N PRO A 338 32.97 -2.94 44.51
CA PRO A 338 33.63 -4.23 44.37
C PRO A 338 34.25 -4.71 45.69
N ASN A 339 34.89 -3.84 46.47
CA ASN A 339 35.48 -4.16 47.78
C ASN A 339 35.20 -3.02 48.81
N GLU A 340 35.76 -3.10 50.01
CA GLU A 340 35.78 -2.02 51.02
C GLU A 340 37.16 -1.94 51.68
N GLY A 341 37.58 -0.78 52.15
CA GLY A 341 38.92 -0.57 52.71
C GLY A 341 39.45 0.84 52.54
N VAL A 342 40.77 0.99 52.53
CA VAL A 342 41.44 2.29 52.32
C VAL A 342 41.82 2.43 50.84
N LEU A 343 41.18 3.37 50.13
CA LEU A 343 41.63 3.76 48.79
C LEU A 343 42.73 4.82 48.87
N ILE A 344 43.71 4.72 47.98
CA ILE A 344 44.79 5.70 47.82
C ILE A 344 44.74 6.20 46.38
N SER A 345 44.40 7.48 46.18
CA SER A 345 44.27 8.10 44.86
C SER A 345 45.36 9.13 44.62
N LEU A 346 46.04 9.05 43.48
CA LEU A 346 46.93 10.11 42.98
C LEU A 346 46.10 11.11 42.17
N ILE A 347 46.15 12.37 42.57
CA ILE A 347 45.38 13.47 41.99
C ILE A 347 46.26 14.36 41.10
N ASN A 348 45.67 14.86 40.02
CA ASN A 348 46.25 15.87 39.13
C ASN A 348 45.19 16.91 38.75
N ASP A 349 44.97 17.91 39.60
CA ASP A 349 44.00 19.01 39.43
C ASP A 349 44.28 19.93 38.22
N ASN A 350 45.38 19.71 37.49
CA ASN A 350 45.72 20.40 36.22
C ASN A 350 45.42 19.54 34.97
N ALA A 351 44.78 18.38 35.12
CA ALA A 351 44.13 17.71 33.99
C ALA A 351 42.71 18.27 33.77
N GLY A 352 42.29 18.37 32.52
CA GLY A 352 40.90 18.66 32.17
C GLY A 352 40.03 17.39 32.18
N SER A 353 38.74 17.55 31.89
CA SER A 353 37.83 16.41 31.68
C SER A 353 38.38 15.42 30.66
N GLY A 354 38.25 14.13 30.93
CA GLY A 354 38.82 13.08 30.07
C GLY A 354 40.34 12.90 30.18
N GLY A 355 40.99 13.58 31.15
CA GLY A 355 42.44 13.65 31.29
C GLY A 355 43.04 12.78 32.41
N GLY A 356 42.23 11.98 33.13
CA GLY A 356 42.69 11.16 34.25
C GLY A 356 43.09 12.00 35.48
N ILE A 357 42.17 12.85 35.95
CA ILE A 357 42.37 13.76 37.09
C ILE A 357 42.58 12.99 38.41
N VAL A 358 41.85 11.89 38.56
CA VAL A 358 41.97 10.94 39.68
C VAL A 358 42.53 9.64 39.13
N LYS A 359 43.53 9.05 39.81
CA LYS A 359 43.99 7.69 39.53
C LYS A 359 44.16 6.91 40.83
N ILE A 360 43.37 5.86 41.00
CA ILE A 360 43.54 4.91 42.11
C ILE A 360 44.91 4.22 42.00
N GLN A 361 45.59 4.07 43.13
CA GLN A 361 46.77 3.22 43.28
C GLN A 361 46.29 1.85 43.73
N ASP A 362 46.70 0.83 42.99
CA ASP A 362 46.27 -0.54 43.22
C ASP A 362 47.04 -1.19 44.39
N SER A 363 46.33 -1.92 45.25
CA SER A 363 46.90 -2.78 46.28
C SER A 363 47.34 -4.14 45.75
N HIS A 364 46.70 -4.64 44.68
CA HIS A 364 46.92 -5.97 44.10
C HIS A 364 47.19 -5.89 42.58
N PRO A 365 48.23 -5.14 42.14
CA PRO A 365 48.52 -4.87 40.71
C PRO A 365 48.92 -6.11 39.89
N GLU A 366 48.96 -7.30 40.49
CA GLU A 366 49.00 -8.59 39.81
C GLU A 366 47.65 -9.00 39.18
N THR A 367 46.53 -8.39 39.56
CA THR A 367 45.22 -8.58 38.90
C THR A 367 45.03 -7.61 37.74
N SER A 368 43.92 -7.75 37.01
CA SER A 368 43.62 -6.97 35.79
C SER A 368 42.53 -5.91 35.98
N THR A 369 42.10 -5.66 37.22
CA THR A 369 40.91 -4.88 37.57
C THR A 369 41.15 -4.07 38.84
N LEU A 370 40.67 -2.83 38.91
CA LEU A 370 40.71 -2.04 40.15
C LEU A 370 39.73 -2.54 41.24
N ASP A 371 39.14 -3.72 41.09
CA ASP A 371 38.07 -4.21 41.97
C ASP A 371 38.58 -4.59 43.36
N ASP A 372 39.86 -4.94 43.49
CA ASP A 372 40.58 -5.27 44.72
C ASP A 372 41.65 -4.23 45.14
N ALA A 373 41.55 -3.01 44.59
CA ALA A 373 42.45 -1.88 44.82
C ALA A 373 42.29 -1.14 46.17
N ALA A 374 41.58 -1.73 47.15
CA ALA A 374 41.36 -1.16 48.48
C ALA A 374 42.24 -1.84 49.53
N PHE A 375 43.17 -1.08 50.11
CA PHE A 375 44.17 -1.57 51.06
C PHE A 375 43.56 -2.02 52.39
N GLN A 376 44.04 -3.14 52.91
CA GLN A 376 43.58 -3.78 54.16
C GLN A 376 44.61 -3.68 55.30
N VAL A 377 44.17 -4.08 56.50
CA VAL A 377 44.96 -3.98 57.73
C VAL A 377 46.25 -4.80 57.64
N GLY A 378 47.39 -4.14 57.86
CA GLY A 378 48.74 -4.73 57.79
C GLY A 378 49.51 -4.34 56.52
N GLU A 379 48.81 -4.04 55.43
CA GLU A 379 49.38 -3.68 54.13
C GLU A 379 50.06 -2.30 54.16
N THR A 380 50.88 -2.00 53.16
CA THR A 380 51.67 -0.75 53.11
C THR A 380 51.91 -0.30 51.68
N PHE A 381 51.36 0.86 51.31
CA PHE A 381 51.71 1.57 50.08
C PHE A 381 53.04 2.31 50.25
N ILE A 382 53.87 2.35 49.20
CA ILE A 382 55.19 3.01 49.22
C ILE A 382 55.37 3.80 47.91
N ASP A 383 55.63 5.11 48.04
CA ASP A 383 56.08 5.94 46.92
C ASP A 383 57.57 6.26 47.09
N SER A 384 58.41 5.47 46.42
CA SER A 384 59.87 5.62 46.42
C SER A 384 60.38 6.84 45.64
N LYS A 385 59.50 7.55 44.91
CA LYS A 385 59.85 8.79 44.18
C LYS A 385 59.59 10.04 45.03
N ASN A 386 58.60 9.99 45.93
CA ASN A 386 58.24 11.07 46.85
C ASN A 386 58.63 10.79 48.32
N GLU A 387 59.41 9.73 48.56
CA GLU A 387 60.05 9.36 49.84
C GLU A 387 59.09 9.16 51.04
N PHE A 388 57.92 8.57 50.80
CA PHE A 388 56.96 8.25 51.87
C PHE A 388 56.33 6.86 51.73
N SER A 389 55.78 6.36 52.84
CA SER A 389 54.94 5.17 52.91
C SER A 389 53.65 5.44 53.70
N ILE A 390 52.62 4.63 53.45
CA ILE A 390 51.34 4.63 54.16
C ILE A 390 51.04 3.19 54.58
N LYS A 391 51.07 2.91 55.89
CA LYS A 391 50.73 1.60 56.45
C LYS A 391 49.34 1.62 57.08
N ILE A 392 48.52 0.61 56.77
CA ILE A 392 47.21 0.44 57.38
C ILE A 392 47.39 -0.30 58.72
N LEU A 393 47.03 0.34 59.83
CA LEU A 393 47.30 -0.18 61.19
C LEU A 393 46.16 -1.01 61.77
N SER A 394 44.91 -0.58 61.59
CA SER A 394 43.74 -1.21 62.20
C SER A 394 42.43 -0.76 61.55
N LYS A 395 41.44 -1.65 61.54
CA LYS A 395 40.02 -1.35 61.26
C LYS A 395 39.24 -1.31 62.57
N HIS A 396 38.27 -0.41 62.68
CA HIS A 396 37.40 -0.25 63.85
C HIS A 396 35.97 -0.72 63.54
N GLU A 397 35.15 -0.92 64.58
CA GLU A 397 33.77 -1.44 64.45
C GLU A 397 32.84 -0.54 63.62
N ASN A 398 33.12 0.78 63.54
CA ASN A 398 32.39 1.73 62.70
C ASN A 398 32.91 1.82 61.25
N SER A 399 33.63 0.78 60.79
CA SER A 399 34.35 0.73 59.50
C SER A 399 35.39 1.83 59.27
N SER A 400 35.75 2.64 60.28
CA SER A 400 36.89 3.57 60.17
C SER A 400 38.22 2.80 60.21
N TYR A 401 39.26 3.37 59.59
CA TYR A 401 40.61 2.77 59.55
C TYR A 401 41.64 3.75 60.11
N THR A 402 42.58 3.24 60.92
CA THR A 402 43.77 4.01 61.32
C THR A 402 44.94 3.68 60.40
N ILE A 403 45.58 4.73 59.87
CA ILE A 403 46.75 4.67 58.99
C ILE A 403 47.94 5.39 59.61
N MET A 404 49.16 4.98 59.28
CA MET A 404 50.41 5.68 59.57
C MET A 404 51.06 6.12 58.24
N VAL A 405 51.22 7.43 58.06
CA VAL A 405 52.13 8.00 57.06
C VAL A 405 53.51 8.14 57.68
N GLY A 406 54.58 7.85 56.93
CA GLY A 406 55.95 8.04 57.39
C GLY A 406 56.97 8.26 56.28
N SER A 407 58.06 8.97 56.61
CA SER A 407 59.21 9.20 55.74
C SER A 407 60.05 7.94 55.54
N SER A 408 60.38 7.57 54.30
CA SER A 408 61.34 6.51 54.01
C SER A 408 62.77 7.01 54.15
N THR A 409 63.37 6.90 55.34
CA THR A 409 64.76 7.35 55.57
C THR A 409 65.76 6.53 54.74
N PRO A 410 66.65 7.15 53.94
CA PRO A 410 67.68 6.41 53.21
C PRO A 410 68.61 5.65 54.16
N ALA A 411 68.51 4.32 54.18
CA ALA A 411 69.31 3.38 54.97
C ALA A 411 69.67 2.16 54.09
N PRO A 412 70.61 1.28 54.51
CA PRO A 412 70.78 -0.03 53.87
C PRO A 412 69.55 -0.93 54.12
N ASP A 413 69.40 -1.94 53.27
CA ASP A 413 68.39 -3.00 53.34
C ASP A 413 69.13 -4.30 53.06
N ILE A 414 69.55 -5.01 54.12
CA ILE A 414 70.53 -6.10 54.04
C ILE A 414 69.81 -7.45 54.03
N ALA A 415 69.23 -7.78 52.89
CA ALA A 415 68.50 -9.02 52.71
C ALA A 415 69.41 -10.24 52.56
N ILE A 416 68.97 -11.35 53.15
CA ILE A 416 69.33 -12.66 52.63
C ILE A 416 68.51 -12.88 51.35
N GLN A 417 69.20 -12.87 50.21
CA GLN A 417 68.59 -13.09 48.89
C GLN A 417 68.29 -14.57 48.65
N GLU A 418 69.14 -15.46 49.16
CA GLU A 418 69.04 -16.90 48.92
C GLU A 418 69.75 -17.69 50.04
N LEU A 419 69.18 -18.84 50.43
CA LEU A 419 69.84 -19.87 51.24
C LEU A 419 69.82 -21.20 50.45
N THR A 420 70.98 -21.59 49.95
CA THR A 420 71.20 -22.81 49.18
C THR A 420 72.00 -23.86 49.96
N ILE A 421 71.80 -25.12 49.57
CA ILE A 421 72.43 -26.30 50.16
C ILE A 421 72.89 -27.15 48.98
N ASN A 422 74.12 -27.62 48.97
CA ASN A 422 74.68 -28.39 47.85
C ASN A 422 75.63 -29.50 48.33
N PRO A 423 75.37 -30.79 48.01
CA PRO A 423 74.22 -31.31 47.28
C PRO A 423 72.89 -31.17 48.06
N TYR A 424 71.78 -31.16 47.33
CA TYR A 424 70.42 -31.23 47.90
C TYR A 424 69.57 -32.29 47.17
N PRO A 425 68.81 -33.15 47.90
CA PRO A 425 68.83 -33.30 49.35
C PRO A 425 70.21 -33.80 49.85
N PRO A 426 70.64 -33.44 51.07
CA PRO A 426 71.92 -33.89 51.60
C PRO A 426 71.90 -35.39 51.88
N LYS A 427 73.07 -36.04 51.84
CA LYS A 427 73.21 -37.43 52.30
C LYS A 427 73.93 -37.51 53.64
N ILE A 428 73.56 -38.52 54.42
CA ILE A 428 74.17 -38.84 55.71
C ILE A 428 75.70 -38.97 55.55
N ASN A 429 76.46 -38.23 56.35
CA ASN A 429 77.93 -38.15 56.36
C ASN A 429 78.61 -37.57 55.09
N GLU A 430 77.87 -37.12 54.07
CA GLU A 430 78.44 -36.52 52.86
C GLU A 430 78.62 -35.00 53.03
N THR A 431 79.84 -34.49 52.81
CA THR A 431 80.15 -33.07 53.01
C THR A 431 79.25 -32.19 52.13
N THR A 432 78.49 -31.32 52.78
CA THR A 432 77.45 -30.49 52.16
C THR A 432 77.75 -29.02 52.42
N THR A 433 77.81 -28.21 51.36
CA THR A 433 78.00 -26.76 51.48
C THR A 433 76.66 -26.08 51.76
N ILE A 434 76.59 -25.27 52.81
CA ILE A 434 75.51 -24.31 53.05
C ILE A 434 76.00 -22.97 52.49
N LYS A 435 75.23 -22.37 51.58
CA LYS A 435 75.53 -21.09 50.93
C LYS A 435 74.42 -20.09 51.19
N VAL A 436 74.80 -18.84 51.41
CA VAL A 436 73.90 -17.69 51.57
C VAL A 436 74.39 -16.57 50.66
N ILE A 437 73.46 -15.97 49.90
CA ILE A 437 73.71 -14.72 49.19
C ILE A 437 73.09 -13.59 50.00
N VAL A 438 73.88 -12.59 50.37
CA VAL A 438 73.43 -11.37 51.04
C VAL A 438 73.51 -10.19 50.09
N VAL A 439 72.45 -9.41 49.97
CA VAL A 439 72.35 -8.25 49.08
C VAL A 439 71.98 -7.00 49.86
N ASN A 440 72.59 -5.87 49.54
CA ASN A 440 72.15 -4.58 50.04
C ASN A 440 71.24 -3.89 49.01
N LYS A 441 69.93 -4.06 49.13
CA LYS A 441 68.93 -3.43 48.25
C LYS A 441 68.80 -1.91 48.50
N GLY A 442 69.32 -1.44 49.64
CA GLY A 442 69.00 -0.13 50.20
C GLY A 442 69.72 1.06 49.58
N PHE A 443 69.40 2.25 50.09
CA PHE A 443 69.86 3.52 49.55
C PHE A 443 71.23 3.97 50.09
N LYS A 444 71.82 3.24 51.05
CA LYS A 444 73.16 3.49 51.60
C LYS A 444 73.99 2.21 51.72
N THR A 445 75.31 2.34 51.72
CA THR A 445 76.26 1.25 52.02
C THR A 445 76.09 0.75 53.46
N ALA A 446 75.91 -0.56 53.63
CA ALA A 446 75.98 -1.24 54.91
C ALA A 446 77.44 -1.41 55.35
N ASN A 447 77.72 -1.32 56.66
CA ASN A 447 79.06 -1.48 57.22
C ASN A 447 79.02 -2.26 58.54
N ASN A 448 80.05 -3.08 58.79
CA ASN A 448 80.24 -3.87 60.02
C ASN A 448 78.99 -4.61 60.51
N PHE A 449 78.63 -5.68 59.80
CA PHE A 449 77.60 -6.65 60.21
C PHE A 449 78.16 -8.07 60.16
N TYR A 450 77.41 -9.04 60.68
CA TYR A 450 77.73 -10.46 60.68
C TYR A 450 76.64 -11.29 60.02
N VAL A 451 77.01 -12.46 59.52
CA VAL A 451 76.10 -13.50 59.07
C VAL A 451 76.35 -14.73 59.92
N ASN A 452 75.34 -15.10 60.70
CA ASN A 452 75.38 -16.19 61.67
C ASN A 452 74.64 -17.40 61.07
N PHE A 453 75.35 -18.50 60.87
CA PHE A 453 74.77 -19.79 60.49
C PHE A 453 74.40 -20.57 61.74
N TYR A 454 73.19 -21.11 61.80
CA TYR A 454 72.73 -22.01 62.86
C TYR A 454 72.32 -23.35 62.26
N ILE A 455 72.51 -24.41 63.03
CA ILE A 455 71.97 -25.74 62.76
C ILE A 455 71.29 -26.19 64.05
N ASP A 456 70.01 -26.56 63.96
CA ASP A 456 69.16 -26.97 65.09
C ASP A 456 69.20 -25.97 66.25
N ASN A 457 69.01 -24.68 65.89
CA ASN A 457 69.07 -23.50 66.76
C ASN A 457 70.44 -23.26 67.44
N SER A 458 71.45 -24.09 67.20
CA SER A 458 72.81 -23.96 67.72
C SER A 458 73.67 -23.16 66.74
N LEU A 459 74.41 -22.15 67.22
CA LEU A 459 75.29 -21.34 66.37
C LEU A 459 76.43 -22.21 65.85
N TYR A 460 76.51 -22.36 64.52
CA TYR A 460 77.50 -23.19 63.83
C TYR A 460 78.71 -22.37 63.38
N GLU A 461 78.48 -21.24 62.70
CA GLU A 461 79.55 -20.33 62.25
C GLU A 461 79.08 -18.87 62.24
N LYS A 462 80.01 -17.93 62.43
CA LYS A 462 79.75 -16.48 62.44
C LYS A 462 80.75 -15.73 61.56
N VAL A 463 80.30 -15.28 60.39
CA VAL A 463 81.14 -14.61 59.38
C VAL A 463 80.97 -13.09 59.47
N LYS A 464 82.07 -12.33 59.52
CA LYS A 464 82.03 -10.85 59.56
C LYS A 464 82.10 -10.25 58.16
N ILE A 465 81.21 -9.30 57.87
CA ILE A 465 81.23 -8.48 56.65
C ILE A 465 81.61 -7.03 57.01
N SER A 466 82.68 -6.52 56.39
CA SER A 466 83.20 -5.17 56.61
C SER A 466 82.27 -4.09 56.04
N SER A 467 81.79 -4.31 54.81
CA SER A 467 81.01 -3.37 54.01
C SER A 467 80.25 -4.12 52.91
N LEU A 468 79.09 -3.58 52.50
CA LEU A 468 78.33 -4.01 51.33
C LEU A 468 77.64 -2.77 50.70
N ALA A 469 78.07 -2.38 49.51
CA ALA A 469 77.60 -1.16 48.81
C ALA A 469 76.16 -1.29 48.31
N ARG A 470 75.53 -0.16 47.94
CA ARG A 470 74.18 -0.15 47.35
C ARG A 470 74.14 -1.02 46.09
N GLY A 471 73.24 -2.00 46.08
CA GLY A 471 73.07 -2.97 44.99
C GLY A 471 74.15 -4.05 44.93
N GLU A 472 75.10 -4.09 45.87
CA GLU A 472 76.11 -5.14 45.94
C GLU A 472 75.51 -6.41 46.57
N SER A 473 75.75 -7.56 45.93
CA SER A 473 75.46 -8.89 46.45
C SER A 473 76.75 -9.63 46.76
N LYS A 474 76.77 -10.39 47.84
CA LYS A 474 77.95 -11.13 48.32
C LYS A 474 77.58 -12.54 48.76
N GLU A 475 78.31 -13.50 48.19
CA GLU A 475 78.22 -14.91 48.56
C GLU A 475 79.02 -15.19 49.84
N ILE A 476 78.44 -16.01 50.72
CA ILE A 476 79.02 -16.50 51.96
C ILE A 476 78.67 -17.99 52.06
N SER A 477 79.59 -18.85 52.50
CA SER A 477 79.30 -20.28 52.66
C SER A 477 80.08 -20.94 53.80
N THR A 478 79.54 -22.04 54.30
CA THR A 478 80.13 -22.92 55.31
C THR A 478 79.97 -24.39 54.91
N GLN A 479 80.72 -25.29 55.55
CA GLN A 479 80.71 -26.73 55.27
C GLN A 479 80.09 -27.49 56.44
N TRP A 480 79.07 -28.29 56.15
CA TRP A 480 78.33 -29.13 57.10
C TRP A 480 78.48 -30.60 56.75
N LYS A 481 78.36 -31.47 57.76
CA LYS A 481 78.19 -32.92 57.57
C LYS A 481 76.83 -33.32 58.14
N PRO A 482 75.86 -33.71 57.30
CA PRO A 482 74.54 -34.11 57.75
C PRO A 482 74.57 -35.40 58.55
N GLU A 483 73.93 -35.39 59.72
CA GLU A 483 73.53 -36.62 60.41
C GLU A 483 72.15 -37.07 59.89
N SER A 484 71.59 -38.18 60.38
CA SER A 484 70.26 -38.63 59.93
C SER A 484 69.17 -38.07 60.82
N GLY A 485 68.31 -37.22 60.27
CA GLY A 485 67.21 -36.60 61.00
C GLY A 485 66.53 -35.47 60.23
N LYS A 486 65.68 -34.75 60.96
CA LYS A 486 65.20 -33.40 60.65
C LYS A 486 66.25 -32.41 61.14
N HIS A 487 66.75 -31.53 60.26
CA HIS A 487 67.66 -30.45 60.64
C HIS A 487 67.11 -29.09 60.21
N ASN A 488 67.06 -28.11 61.12
CA ASN A 488 66.74 -26.71 60.80
C ASN A 488 68.02 -25.93 60.56
N ILE A 489 68.28 -25.51 59.32
CA ILE A 489 69.41 -24.66 58.96
C ILE A 489 68.94 -23.22 58.86
N GLU A 490 69.57 -22.32 59.60
CA GLU A 490 69.22 -20.91 59.60
C GLU A 490 70.42 -20.02 59.26
N ALA A 491 70.15 -18.89 58.62
CA ALA A 491 71.08 -17.77 58.48
C ALA A 491 70.41 -16.50 59.02
N LYS A 492 71.11 -15.79 59.90
CA LYS A 492 70.64 -14.54 60.53
C LYS A 492 71.70 -13.45 60.34
N ILE A 493 71.26 -12.27 59.90
CA ILE A 493 72.11 -11.07 59.83
C ILE A 493 72.08 -10.35 61.17
N GLU A 494 73.25 -10.08 61.72
CA GLU A 494 73.44 -9.38 62.99
C GLU A 494 74.21 -8.07 62.74
N LEU A 495 73.52 -6.94 62.91
CA LEU A 495 74.15 -5.62 62.79
C LEU A 495 75.02 -5.31 64.01
N SER A 496 76.03 -4.46 63.84
CA SER A 496 76.66 -3.78 64.97
C SER A 496 75.65 -2.86 65.69
N SER A 497 75.90 -2.53 66.96
CA SER A 497 74.95 -1.89 67.90
C SER A 497 74.53 -0.45 67.61
N SER A 498 74.78 0.04 66.40
CA SER A 498 74.31 1.32 65.85
C SER A 498 73.81 1.22 64.39
N GLY A 499 73.65 0.00 63.87
CA GLY A 499 73.11 -0.25 62.53
C GLY A 499 71.61 0.00 62.42
N ILE A 500 71.18 0.35 61.20
CA ILE A 500 69.78 0.55 60.83
C ILE A 500 69.55 -0.25 59.55
N ASP A 501 68.51 -1.07 59.52
CA ASP A 501 67.98 -1.73 58.32
C ASP A 501 66.60 -1.16 57.98
N MET A 502 66.21 -1.16 56.69
CA MET A 502 64.88 -0.76 56.24
C MET A 502 63.85 -1.90 56.29
N ASP A 503 64.27 -3.16 56.12
CA ASP A 503 63.36 -4.32 56.09
C ASP A 503 63.91 -5.51 56.88
N TRP A 504 63.83 -5.38 58.20
CA TRP A 504 64.20 -6.39 59.20
C TRP A 504 63.55 -7.77 58.98
N SER A 505 62.51 -7.89 58.14
CA SER A 505 61.89 -9.17 57.83
C SER A 505 62.73 -10.04 56.88
N ASN A 506 63.61 -9.43 56.09
CA ASN A 506 64.41 -10.12 55.07
C ASN A 506 65.85 -10.45 55.54
N ASN A 507 66.24 -10.04 56.74
CA ASN A 507 67.52 -10.32 57.40
C ASN A 507 67.67 -11.78 57.93
N TYR A 508 66.68 -12.63 57.69
CA TYR A 508 66.61 -14.03 58.16
C TYR A 508 66.19 -14.96 57.02
N ALA A 509 66.83 -16.13 56.94
CA ALA A 509 66.35 -17.25 56.14
C ALA A 509 66.52 -18.54 56.94
N SER A 510 65.54 -19.44 56.83
CA SER A 510 65.60 -20.79 57.39
C SER A 510 65.17 -21.83 56.37
N LYS A 511 65.71 -23.03 56.51
CA LYS A 511 65.42 -24.18 55.66
C LYS A 511 65.47 -25.44 56.51
N GLU A 512 64.31 -26.05 56.72
CA GLU A 512 64.23 -27.41 57.25
C GLU A 512 64.71 -28.40 56.19
N VAL A 513 65.43 -29.44 56.62
CA VAL A 513 66.08 -30.42 55.76
C VAL A 513 65.93 -31.82 56.34
N ASP A 514 65.28 -32.71 55.60
CA ASP A 514 65.20 -34.13 55.92
C ASP A 514 66.41 -34.89 55.34
N VAL A 515 67.07 -35.71 56.15
CA VAL A 515 68.27 -36.47 55.74
C VAL A 515 68.05 -37.98 55.91
N GLY A 516 67.80 -38.67 54.78
CA GLY A 516 67.41 -40.07 54.72
C GLY A 516 67.63 -40.72 53.34
N PHE A 517 66.85 -41.74 52.98
CA PHE A 517 66.89 -42.40 51.67
C PHE A 517 66.28 -41.51 50.57
N ILE A 518 66.86 -41.54 49.37
CA ILE A 518 66.44 -40.69 48.25
C ILE A 518 65.35 -41.37 47.42
N ILE A 519 64.19 -40.72 47.30
CA ILE A 519 63.13 -41.08 46.35
C ILE A 519 63.20 -40.12 45.16
N VAL A 520 63.27 -40.67 43.95
CA VAL A 520 63.15 -39.94 42.69
C VAL A 520 61.82 -40.31 42.03
N ILE A 521 60.92 -39.34 41.90
CA ILE A 521 59.64 -39.52 41.20
C ILE A 521 59.71 -38.73 39.90
N LYS A 522 59.67 -39.43 38.77
CA LYS A 522 59.70 -38.84 37.43
C LYS A 522 58.28 -38.66 36.88
N VAL A 523 58.03 -37.48 36.30
CA VAL A 523 56.82 -37.10 35.59
C VAL A 523 57.20 -36.41 34.28
N PRO A 524 56.28 -36.30 33.32
CA PRO A 524 56.39 -35.31 32.24
C PRO A 524 56.59 -33.88 32.80
N GLU A 525 57.18 -33.01 31.98
CA GLU A 525 57.44 -31.61 32.34
C GLU A 525 56.15 -30.88 32.77
N ASN A 526 56.30 -29.95 33.72
CA ASN A 526 55.24 -29.09 34.27
C ASN A 526 54.09 -29.80 35.03
N LEU A 527 54.15 -31.12 35.27
CA LEU A 527 53.12 -31.82 36.06
C LEU A 527 53.46 -31.83 37.56
N THR A 528 52.49 -31.58 38.44
CA THR A 528 52.73 -31.65 39.89
C THR A 528 52.65 -33.08 40.42
N VAL A 529 53.49 -33.40 41.41
CA VAL A 529 53.45 -34.65 42.18
C VAL A 529 53.04 -34.32 43.61
N LYS A 530 52.00 -34.96 44.14
CA LYS A 530 51.73 -34.90 45.58
C LYS A 530 52.35 -36.10 46.28
N VAL A 531 53.02 -35.86 47.40
CA VAL A 531 53.51 -36.92 48.29
C VAL A 531 53.01 -36.63 49.70
N ASN A 532 52.25 -37.58 50.27
CA ASN A 532 51.50 -37.43 51.52
C ASN A 532 50.54 -36.21 51.53
N GLY A 533 50.05 -35.80 50.35
CA GLY A 533 49.17 -34.64 50.16
C GLY A 533 49.91 -33.33 49.86
N THR A 534 51.19 -33.21 50.23
CA THR A 534 52.04 -32.05 49.90
C THR A 534 52.39 -32.06 48.42
N SER A 535 52.14 -30.96 47.71
CA SER A 535 52.48 -30.82 46.28
C SER A 535 53.95 -30.45 46.08
N TYR A 536 54.58 -31.05 45.08
CA TYR A 536 55.96 -30.81 44.66
C TYR A 536 56.00 -30.58 43.14
N THR A 537 56.79 -29.58 42.73
CA THR A 537 57.12 -29.32 41.32
C THR A 537 58.37 -30.09 40.94
N PRO A 538 58.41 -30.80 39.80
CA PRO A 538 59.61 -31.46 39.29
C PRO A 538 60.71 -30.47 38.90
N ASP A 539 61.95 -30.94 38.85
CA ASP A 539 63.06 -30.21 38.24
C ASP A 539 62.96 -30.16 36.70
N ALA A 540 63.91 -29.47 36.07
CA ALA A 540 63.97 -29.27 34.62
C ALA A 540 64.23 -30.54 33.78
N ILE A 541 64.31 -31.73 34.41
CA ILE A 541 64.31 -33.03 33.71
C ILE A 541 63.12 -33.92 34.13
N GLY A 542 62.10 -33.32 34.77
CA GLY A 542 60.86 -33.99 35.16
C GLY A 542 60.95 -34.75 36.48
N GLU A 543 61.94 -34.50 37.35
CA GLU A 543 62.17 -35.31 38.55
C GLU A 543 61.94 -34.53 39.86
N VAL A 544 61.05 -35.07 40.69
CA VAL A 544 60.89 -34.68 42.10
C VAL A 544 61.81 -35.56 42.95
N LYS A 545 62.76 -34.94 43.67
CA LYS A 545 63.76 -35.63 44.51
C LYS A 545 63.49 -35.34 45.99
N LEU A 546 63.16 -36.38 46.76
CA LEU A 546 62.78 -36.30 48.17
C LEU A 546 63.65 -37.20 49.04
N THR A 547 63.68 -36.93 50.34
CA THR A 547 64.26 -37.79 51.37
C THR A 547 63.19 -38.36 52.29
N ALA A 548 63.30 -39.65 52.65
CA ALA A 548 62.50 -40.23 53.73
C ALA A 548 63.25 -41.36 54.46
N LEU A 549 62.91 -41.58 55.73
CA LEU A 549 63.50 -42.63 56.56
C LEU A 549 62.41 -43.60 57.02
N ASN A 550 62.46 -44.85 56.53
CA ASN A 550 61.53 -45.94 56.88
C ASN A 550 60.03 -45.60 56.76
N ALA A 551 59.68 -44.69 55.85
CA ALA A 551 58.32 -44.16 55.69
C ALA A 551 57.45 -44.99 54.74
N THR A 552 56.13 -44.91 54.93
CA THR A 552 55.16 -45.22 53.88
C THR A 552 54.65 -43.90 53.31
N LEU A 553 54.76 -43.74 51.99
CA LEU A 553 54.41 -42.54 51.25
C LEU A 553 53.19 -42.78 50.37
N THR A 554 52.27 -41.83 50.32
CA THR A 554 51.14 -41.81 49.39
C THR A 554 51.47 -40.86 48.25
N ILE A 555 51.65 -41.37 47.04
CA ILE A 555 52.05 -40.59 45.86
C ILE A 555 50.83 -40.43 44.94
N GLU A 556 50.40 -39.19 44.70
CA GLU A 556 49.33 -38.84 43.77
C GLU A 556 49.89 -37.98 42.63
N VAL A 557 49.39 -38.17 41.41
CA VAL A 557 49.65 -37.29 40.26
C VAL A 557 48.35 -36.90 39.59
N GLU A 558 48.36 -35.78 38.87
CA GLU A 558 47.16 -35.25 38.21
C GLU A 558 46.59 -36.25 37.18
N LYS A 559 45.32 -36.65 37.37
CA LYS A 559 44.72 -37.75 36.58
C LYS A 559 44.57 -37.41 35.09
N ALA A 560 44.41 -36.13 34.77
CA ALA A 560 44.54 -35.59 33.43
C ALA A 560 45.00 -34.13 33.49
N VAL A 561 45.89 -33.72 32.59
CA VAL A 561 46.44 -32.36 32.52
C VAL A 561 46.34 -31.83 31.09
N SER A 562 45.73 -30.65 30.93
CA SER A 562 45.60 -29.98 29.65
C SER A 562 46.93 -29.40 29.20
N LEU A 563 47.41 -29.81 28.02
CA LEU A 563 48.54 -29.18 27.35
C LEU A 563 48.09 -27.96 26.52
N SER A 564 46.83 -27.96 26.09
CA SER A 564 46.12 -26.82 25.50
C SER A 564 44.60 -26.98 25.70
N ASN A 565 43.80 -26.08 25.11
CA ASN A 565 42.34 -26.22 25.07
C ASN A 565 41.84 -27.45 24.26
N GLU A 566 42.74 -28.10 23.52
CA GLU A 566 42.43 -29.10 22.49
C GLU A 566 43.33 -30.36 22.55
N GLU A 567 44.38 -30.35 23.38
CA GLU A 567 45.25 -31.49 23.70
C GLU A 567 45.41 -31.60 25.22
N LYS A 568 45.36 -32.84 25.75
CA LYS A 568 45.64 -33.14 27.16
C LYS A 568 46.37 -34.48 27.29
N VAL A 569 47.05 -34.68 28.40
CA VAL A 569 47.60 -35.99 28.78
C VAL A 569 46.78 -36.60 29.91
N VAL A 570 46.60 -37.92 29.91
CA VAL A 570 45.83 -38.68 30.90
C VAL A 570 46.70 -39.76 31.53
N PHE A 571 46.68 -39.87 32.85
CA PHE A 571 47.50 -40.84 33.60
C PHE A 571 47.15 -42.28 33.21
N ALA A 572 48.17 -43.08 32.90
CA ALA A 572 48.03 -44.41 32.31
C ALA A 572 48.63 -45.54 33.17
N GLY A 573 49.26 -45.21 34.30
CA GLY A 573 49.92 -46.16 35.21
C GLY A 573 51.33 -45.74 35.58
N TRP A 574 51.96 -46.49 36.48
CA TRP A 574 53.31 -46.27 36.98
C TRP A 574 54.33 -47.21 36.30
N SER A 575 55.61 -46.87 36.36
CA SER A 575 56.71 -47.67 35.80
C SER A 575 56.90 -49.04 36.45
N ASP A 576 56.31 -49.29 37.61
CA ASP A 576 56.29 -50.60 38.28
C ASP A 576 55.06 -51.46 37.95
N GLY A 577 54.22 -51.02 37.00
CA GLY A 577 53.05 -51.74 36.51
C GLY A 577 51.76 -51.49 37.31
N ASP A 578 51.84 -50.69 38.38
CA ASP A 578 50.67 -50.27 39.16
C ASP A 578 49.82 -49.24 38.39
N SER A 579 48.51 -49.21 38.66
CA SER A 579 47.56 -48.24 38.10
C SER A 579 46.79 -47.43 39.16
N ALA A 580 47.02 -47.69 40.44
CA ALA A 580 46.44 -46.93 41.54
C ALA A 580 46.98 -45.48 41.54
N ASN A 581 46.07 -44.51 41.63
CA ASN A 581 46.40 -43.10 41.78
C ASN A 581 45.35 -42.43 42.71
N PRO A 582 45.69 -42.14 43.98
CA PRO A 582 47.02 -42.27 44.60
C PRO A 582 47.56 -43.70 44.73
N LYS A 583 48.89 -43.82 44.71
CA LYS A 583 49.70 -45.03 44.95
C LYS A 583 50.26 -45.03 46.37
N ILE A 584 50.51 -46.20 46.95
CA ILE A 584 51.21 -46.36 48.22
C ILE A 584 52.60 -46.96 47.98
N LEU A 585 53.66 -46.26 48.39
CA LEU A 585 55.06 -46.67 48.30
C LEU A 585 55.66 -46.88 49.70
N LYS A 586 56.43 -47.95 49.91
CA LYS A 586 57.19 -48.18 51.15
C LYS A 586 58.67 -47.92 50.91
N VAL A 587 59.27 -47.00 51.68
CA VAL A 587 60.66 -46.56 51.50
C VAL A 587 61.56 -47.20 52.57
N SER A 588 62.47 -48.06 52.13
CA SER A 588 63.49 -48.70 52.98
C SER A 588 64.89 -48.72 52.35
N LYS A 589 65.05 -47.97 51.24
CA LYS A 589 66.24 -47.77 50.43
C LYS A 589 65.93 -46.69 49.38
N ASP A 590 66.94 -46.22 48.67
CA ASP A 590 66.76 -45.33 47.52
C ASP A 590 65.86 -45.96 46.44
N CYS A 591 65.03 -45.13 45.79
CA CYS A 591 63.94 -45.59 44.93
C CYS A 591 63.74 -44.66 43.72
N PHE A 592 63.38 -45.23 42.57
CA PHE A 592 63.00 -44.51 41.36
C PHE A 592 61.64 -45.01 40.86
N LEU A 593 60.75 -44.07 40.51
CA LEU A 593 59.38 -44.35 40.04
C LEU A 593 59.01 -43.33 38.97
N SER A 594 58.43 -43.74 37.84
CA SER A 594 57.93 -42.82 36.80
C SER A 594 56.41 -42.95 36.61
N ALA A 595 55.73 -41.82 36.44
CA ALA A 595 54.32 -41.79 36.01
C ALA A 595 54.25 -41.83 34.47
N ASN A 596 53.44 -42.73 33.92
CA ASN A 596 53.20 -42.85 32.49
C ASN A 596 51.87 -42.18 32.12
N TYR A 597 51.83 -41.53 30.95
CA TYR A 597 50.66 -40.82 30.44
C TYR A 597 50.37 -41.19 28.98
N ARG A 598 49.12 -41.03 28.54
CA ARG A 598 48.69 -41.10 27.13
C ARG A 598 48.19 -39.73 26.68
N ARG A 599 48.41 -39.36 25.42
CA ARG A 599 47.79 -38.16 24.83
C ARG A 599 46.31 -38.42 24.54
N GLN A 600 45.50 -37.40 24.72
CA GLN A 600 44.14 -37.30 24.21
C GLN A 600 43.97 -35.98 23.45
N PHE A 601 43.36 -36.05 22.27
CA PHE A 601 43.02 -34.88 21.46
C PHE A 601 41.52 -34.66 21.43
N LYS A 602 41.12 -33.40 21.19
CA LYS A 602 39.73 -32.98 21.14
C LYS A 602 39.22 -32.96 19.69
N VAL A 603 38.20 -33.76 19.42
CA VAL A 603 37.38 -33.66 18.20
C VAL A 603 36.27 -32.66 18.50
N SER A 604 36.43 -31.43 18.00
CA SER A 604 35.48 -30.33 18.18
C SER A 604 34.56 -30.25 16.97
N ILE A 605 33.27 -30.46 17.19
CA ILE A 605 32.26 -30.37 16.13
C ILE A 605 31.42 -29.12 16.35
N ASP A 606 31.44 -28.23 15.37
CA ASP A 606 30.43 -27.18 15.21
C ASP A 606 29.19 -27.82 14.56
N ALA A 607 28.08 -27.76 15.29
CA ALA A 607 26.83 -28.38 14.89
C ALA A 607 26.12 -27.65 13.74
N GLY A 608 26.50 -26.41 13.40
CA GLY A 608 25.87 -25.63 12.32
C GLY A 608 24.36 -25.36 12.51
N GLY A 609 23.87 -25.50 13.74
CA GLY A 609 22.44 -25.41 14.09
C GLY A 609 21.64 -26.72 14.02
N GLY A 610 22.24 -27.83 13.56
CA GLY A 610 21.61 -29.14 13.51
C GLY A 610 21.98 -30.09 14.66
N SER A 611 21.54 -31.34 14.56
CA SER A 611 21.88 -32.41 15.52
C SER A 611 23.06 -33.23 15.00
N VAL A 612 24.12 -33.32 15.83
CA VAL A 612 25.39 -34.01 15.53
C VAL A 612 25.91 -34.79 16.73
N SER A 613 26.71 -35.83 16.48
CA SER A 613 27.35 -36.66 17.50
C SER A 613 28.75 -37.12 17.05
N GLY A 614 29.57 -37.62 17.99
CA GLY A 614 30.95 -38.05 17.76
C GLY A 614 32.03 -37.00 18.05
N GLY A 615 31.66 -35.86 18.66
CA GLY A 615 32.61 -34.89 19.22
C GLY A 615 32.98 -35.26 20.66
N GLY A 616 34.21 -34.96 21.08
CA GLY A 616 34.68 -35.31 22.42
C GLY A 616 36.20 -35.38 22.55
N TRP A 617 36.67 -36.03 23.62
CA TRP A 617 38.09 -36.36 23.83
C TRP A 617 38.33 -37.83 23.50
N TYR A 618 39.35 -38.10 22.68
CA TYR A 618 39.75 -39.42 22.21
C TYR A 618 41.24 -39.62 22.47
N ASN A 619 41.70 -40.86 22.70
CA ASN A 619 43.14 -41.13 22.78
C ASN A 619 43.80 -40.99 21.40
N GLU A 620 45.08 -40.66 21.39
CA GLU A 620 45.91 -40.72 20.18
C GLU A 620 45.83 -42.12 19.54
N GLY A 621 45.30 -42.19 18.32
CA GLY A 621 45.05 -43.43 17.58
C GLY A 621 43.65 -44.04 17.71
N ASP A 622 42.77 -43.53 18.57
CA ASP A 622 41.37 -43.98 18.64
C ASP A 622 40.59 -43.57 17.37
N LEU A 623 39.52 -44.30 17.06
CA LEU A 623 38.60 -43.98 15.96
C LEU A 623 37.36 -43.24 16.48
N ALA A 624 37.19 -41.99 16.03
CA ALA A 624 35.98 -41.20 16.26
C ALA A 624 34.95 -41.48 15.14
N LEU A 625 33.72 -41.79 15.54
CA LEU A 625 32.59 -41.98 14.62
C LEU A 625 31.61 -40.81 14.76
N ILE A 626 31.65 -39.93 13.78
CA ILE A 626 30.86 -38.70 13.68
C ILE A 626 29.58 -38.96 12.88
N LYS A 627 28.44 -38.44 13.36
CA LYS A 627 27.15 -38.55 12.66
C LYS A 627 26.35 -37.25 12.71
N ALA A 628 25.66 -36.93 11.61
CA ALA A 628 24.67 -35.86 11.51
C ALA A 628 23.27 -36.44 11.31
N GLU A 629 22.30 -35.97 12.09
CA GLU A 629 20.89 -36.35 11.97
C GLU A 629 20.20 -35.49 10.92
N THR A 630 19.63 -36.10 9.88
CA THR A 630 18.95 -35.37 8.78
C THR A 630 17.70 -36.12 8.32
N PRO A 631 16.55 -35.44 8.11
CA PRO A 631 16.30 -34.01 8.32
C PRO A 631 16.12 -33.65 9.81
N PHE A 632 16.99 -32.80 10.37
CA PHE A 632 16.82 -32.30 11.73
C PHE A 632 15.68 -31.28 11.75
N THR A 633 14.58 -31.60 12.44
CA THR A 633 13.35 -30.81 12.43
C THR A 633 13.17 -30.06 13.74
N SER A 634 12.88 -28.76 13.68
CA SER A 634 12.70 -27.91 14.86
C SER A 634 11.40 -28.27 15.63
N GLN A 635 11.29 -27.80 16.88
CA GLN A 635 10.12 -28.06 17.73
C GLN A 635 8.79 -27.58 17.11
N ASP A 636 8.82 -26.56 16.25
CA ASP A 636 7.66 -26.05 15.52
C ASP A 636 7.10 -27.02 14.45
N ARG A 637 7.89 -28.04 14.06
CA ARG A 637 7.66 -28.94 12.91
C ARG A 637 7.43 -28.24 11.57
N LYS A 638 7.77 -26.96 11.48
CA LYS A 638 7.59 -26.07 10.33
C LYS A 638 8.92 -25.48 9.79
N THR A 639 10.01 -25.59 10.55
CA THR A 639 11.39 -25.40 10.09
C THR A 639 12.20 -26.69 10.22
N ARG A 640 13.04 -27.02 9.23
CA ARG A 640 14.00 -28.14 9.30
C ARG A 640 15.32 -27.81 8.62
N LEU A 641 16.36 -28.55 8.99
CA LEU A 641 17.70 -28.50 8.40
C LEU A 641 17.99 -29.81 7.67
N ILE A 642 18.44 -29.70 6.41
CA ILE A 642 18.93 -30.82 5.61
C ILE A 642 20.45 -30.80 5.64
N PHE A 643 21.09 -31.86 6.13
CA PHE A 643 22.54 -31.97 6.09
C PHE A 643 23.04 -32.03 4.64
N ILE A 644 24.06 -31.22 4.31
CA ILE A 644 24.66 -31.17 2.96
C ILE A 644 26.16 -31.49 2.94
N GLY A 645 26.84 -31.50 4.10
CA GLY A 645 28.22 -31.99 4.20
C GLY A 645 28.99 -31.48 5.42
N TRP A 646 30.08 -32.15 5.75
CA TRP A 646 31.09 -31.72 6.71
C TRP A 646 32.11 -30.79 6.04
N SER A 647 32.75 -29.93 6.83
CA SER A 647 33.85 -29.07 6.40
C SER A 647 34.75 -28.66 7.55
N GLY A 648 35.85 -27.96 7.26
CA GLY A 648 36.95 -27.74 8.21
C GLY A 648 38.08 -28.71 7.87
N ASP A 649 38.62 -29.39 8.88
CA ASP A 649 39.73 -30.34 8.72
C ASP A 649 39.34 -31.60 7.91
N VAL A 650 38.03 -31.88 7.78
CA VAL A 650 37.49 -32.95 6.92
C VAL A 650 36.33 -32.41 6.10
N ASN A 651 36.32 -32.71 4.80
CA ASN A 651 35.22 -32.41 3.90
C ASN A 651 34.59 -33.71 3.40
N SER A 652 33.29 -33.91 3.60
CA SER A 652 32.57 -35.14 3.22
C SER A 652 31.06 -34.89 3.16
N ASN A 653 30.38 -35.38 2.12
CA ASN A 653 28.93 -35.23 1.98
C ASN A 653 28.15 -36.40 2.64
N SER A 654 28.84 -37.32 3.30
CA SER A 654 28.21 -38.43 4.05
C SER A 654 27.69 -37.96 5.41
N THR A 655 26.50 -38.40 5.79
CA THR A 655 25.93 -38.17 7.14
C THR A 655 26.71 -38.88 8.24
N GLU A 656 27.51 -39.89 7.90
CA GLU A 656 28.44 -40.57 8.81
C GLU A 656 29.89 -40.40 8.35
N LEU A 657 30.80 -40.12 9.29
CA LEU A 657 32.22 -39.91 9.06
C LEU A 657 33.03 -40.64 10.14
N SER A 658 33.95 -41.51 9.72
CA SER A 658 34.93 -42.15 10.61
C SER A 658 36.31 -41.52 10.42
N LEU A 659 36.97 -41.12 11.51
CA LEU A 659 38.34 -40.59 11.47
C LEU A 659 39.20 -41.18 12.60
N THR A 660 40.50 -41.33 12.35
CA THR A 660 41.48 -41.73 13.38
C THR A 660 42.09 -40.48 14.01
N VAL A 661 42.03 -40.38 15.33
CA VAL A 661 42.40 -39.16 16.06
C VAL A 661 43.91 -39.11 16.31
N THR A 662 44.64 -38.45 15.42
CA THR A 662 46.11 -38.27 15.50
C THR A 662 46.54 -36.85 15.92
N HIS A 663 45.60 -35.90 15.95
CA HIS A 663 45.77 -34.51 16.38
C HIS A 663 44.36 -33.94 16.71
N PRO A 664 44.23 -32.70 17.21
CA PRO A 664 42.92 -32.07 17.35
C PRO A 664 42.22 -31.90 16.00
N TYR A 665 40.88 -31.99 15.99
CA TYR A 665 40.06 -31.81 14.78
C TYR A 665 38.97 -30.76 15.00
N LYS A 666 38.74 -29.93 13.99
CA LYS A 666 37.70 -28.91 13.89
C LYS A 666 36.84 -29.16 12.67
N ILE A 667 35.59 -29.54 12.90
CA ILE A 667 34.66 -29.98 11.85
C ILE A 667 33.32 -29.25 12.02
N SER A 668 32.89 -28.51 11.00
CA SER A 668 31.58 -27.84 10.94
C SER A 668 30.62 -28.63 10.05
N ALA A 669 29.43 -28.92 10.58
CA ALA A 669 28.31 -29.44 9.79
C ALA A 669 27.66 -28.31 8.97
N LYS A 670 27.52 -28.51 7.66
CA LYS A 670 26.78 -27.62 6.76
C LYS A 670 25.36 -28.14 6.53
N TRP A 671 24.42 -27.20 6.57
CA TRP A 671 23.00 -27.47 6.45
C TRP A 671 22.36 -26.54 5.42
N LEU A 672 21.38 -27.07 4.68
CA LEU A 672 20.44 -26.31 3.88
C LEU A 672 19.14 -26.18 4.68
N ARG A 673 18.75 -24.95 5.03
CA ARG A 673 17.51 -24.71 5.77
C ARG A 673 16.32 -24.88 4.84
N GLN A 674 15.26 -25.49 5.35
CA GLN A 674 13.98 -25.60 4.68
C GLN A 674 12.83 -25.15 5.58
N TYR A 675 11.85 -24.48 4.97
CA TYR A 675 10.62 -24.01 5.58
C TYR A 675 9.41 -24.75 5.00
N TYR A 676 8.40 -24.99 5.83
CA TYR A 676 7.15 -25.62 5.41
C TYR A 676 6.13 -24.57 4.94
N LEU A 677 5.57 -24.78 3.75
CA LEU A 677 4.42 -24.05 3.24
C LEU A 677 3.15 -24.88 3.42
N GLU A 678 2.29 -24.43 4.33
CA GLU A 678 1.00 -25.04 4.63
C GLU A 678 -0.10 -24.40 3.76
N VAL A 679 -0.35 -24.99 2.59
CA VAL A 679 -1.44 -24.58 1.69
C VAL A 679 -2.75 -25.24 2.14
N LYS A 680 -3.80 -24.43 2.31
CA LYS A 680 -5.15 -24.85 2.71
C LYS A 680 -6.18 -24.47 1.65
N SER A 681 -7.23 -25.28 1.55
CA SER A 681 -8.46 -24.91 0.85
C SER A 681 -9.61 -25.77 1.36
N THR A 682 -10.81 -25.22 1.40
CA THR A 682 -12.04 -25.99 1.64
C THR A 682 -12.54 -26.72 0.38
N LEU A 683 -12.01 -26.39 -0.81
CA LEU A 683 -12.54 -26.80 -2.12
C LEU A 683 -11.43 -26.89 -3.18
N GLY A 684 -11.65 -27.70 -4.22
CA GLY A 684 -10.70 -27.86 -5.32
C GLY A 684 -9.43 -28.64 -4.94
N PHE A 685 -8.63 -28.99 -5.95
CA PHE A 685 -7.31 -29.57 -5.76
C PHE A 685 -6.29 -28.45 -5.61
N ILE A 686 -5.50 -28.50 -4.53
CA ILE A 686 -4.40 -27.58 -4.25
C ILE A 686 -3.04 -28.26 -4.44
N SER A 687 -2.06 -27.52 -4.95
CA SER A 687 -0.66 -27.93 -5.00
C SER A 687 0.27 -26.77 -4.64
N GLY A 688 1.54 -27.09 -4.34
CA GLY A 688 2.51 -26.14 -3.80
C GLY A 688 2.66 -26.18 -2.27
N GLY A 689 1.97 -27.08 -1.57
CA GLY A 689 2.23 -27.35 -0.15
C GLY A 689 3.39 -28.33 0.03
N GLY A 690 4.31 -28.04 0.94
CA GLY A 690 5.51 -28.87 1.12
C GLY A 690 6.68 -28.14 1.79
N TRP A 691 7.86 -28.76 1.72
CA TRP A 691 9.13 -28.20 2.21
C TRP A 691 9.91 -27.59 1.06
N TYR A 692 10.35 -26.34 1.24
CA TYR A 692 11.12 -25.55 0.26
C TYR A 692 12.39 -25.02 0.91
N ASN A 693 13.44 -24.74 0.14
CA ASN A 693 14.68 -24.18 0.70
C ASN A 693 14.50 -22.70 1.08
N GLU A 694 15.29 -22.25 2.05
CA GLU A 694 15.37 -20.84 2.43
C GLU A 694 15.77 -19.99 1.21
N GLY A 695 14.86 -19.10 0.79
CA GLY A 695 15.00 -18.26 -0.42
C GLY A 695 14.41 -18.83 -1.72
N ASP A 696 13.87 -20.05 -1.74
CA ASP A 696 13.16 -20.57 -2.92
C ASP A 696 11.80 -19.88 -3.11
N LEU A 697 11.36 -19.80 -4.38
CA LEU A 697 9.98 -19.48 -4.72
C LEU A 697 9.13 -20.76 -4.74
N ALA A 698 8.21 -20.89 -3.79
CA ALA A 698 7.20 -21.93 -3.81
C ALA A 698 6.06 -21.54 -4.75
N TYR A 699 5.84 -22.34 -5.80
CA TYR A 699 4.75 -22.14 -6.76
C TYR A 699 3.48 -22.86 -6.29
N ILE A 700 2.42 -22.09 -6.09
CA ILE A 700 1.13 -22.57 -5.60
C ILE A 700 0.09 -22.57 -6.72
N PHE A 701 -0.85 -23.49 -6.65
CA PHE A 701 -1.96 -23.59 -7.59
C PHE A 701 -3.20 -24.13 -6.89
N VAL A 702 -4.36 -23.61 -7.31
CA VAL A 702 -5.67 -24.20 -7.00
C VAL A 702 -6.45 -24.41 -8.28
N SER A 703 -7.04 -25.60 -8.43
CA SER A 703 -7.92 -25.90 -9.57
C SER A 703 -9.12 -24.96 -9.59
N GLN A 704 -9.54 -24.49 -10.77
CA GLN A 704 -10.86 -23.90 -10.92
C GLN A 704 -11.96 -24.84 -10.40
N PRO A 705 -13.08 -24.29 -9.89
CA PRO A 705 -14.14 -25.11 -9.33
C PRO A 705 -14.79 -25.98 -10.41
N LEU A 706 -15.03 -27.25 -10.09
CA LEU A 706 -16.09 -27.99 -10.78
C LEU A 706 -17.43 -27.31 -10.51
N ILE A 707 -18.34 -27.38 -11.49
CA ILE A 707 -19.76 -27.09 -11.28
C ILE A 707 -20.24 -28.10 -10.24
N ILE A 708 -20.67 -27.63 -9.06
CA ILE A 708 -20.86 -28.52 -7.91
C ILE A 708 -22.15 -29.33 -8.07
N GLU A 709 -23.24 -28.67 -8.49
CA GLU A 709 -24.40 -29.27 -9.17
C GLU A 709 -25.38 -28.16 -9.58
N ASN A 710 -26.31 -28.49 -10.48
CA ASN A 710 -27.58 -27.79 -10.72
C ASN A 710 -27.54 -26.24 -10.62
N GLY A 711 -26.73 -25.56 -11.44
CA GLY A 711 -26.71 -24.09 -11.54
C GLY A 711 -26.04 -23.34 -10.39
N THR A 712 -25.35 -24.03 -9.47
CA THR A 712 -24.53 -23.39 -8.41
C THR A 712 -23.04 -23.70 -8.59
N ARG A 713 -22.20 -22.67 -8.47
CA ARG A 713 -20.73 -22.79 -8.46
C ARG A 713 -20.14 -22.08 -7.24
N LYS A 714 -18.90 -22.41 -6.90
CA LYS A 714 -18.14 -21.69 -5.86
C LYS A 714 -16.88 -21.13 -6.48
N THR A 715 -16.88 -19.83 -6.74
CA THR A 715 -15.80 -19.15 -7.47
C THR A 715 -14.67 -18.76 -6.52
N PHE A 716 -13.44 -19.06 -6.90
CA PHE A 716 -12.23 -18.65 -6.18
C PHE A 716 -12.13 -17.11 -6.20
N ILE A 717 -11.91 -16.50 -5.03
CA ILE A 717 -11.78 -15.03 -4.91
C ILE A 717 -10.34 -14.57 -4.65
N GLY A 718 -9.49 -15.46 -4.16
CA GLY A 718 -8.08 -15.17 -3.87
C GLY A 718 -7.50 -16.02 -2.75
N TRP A 719 -6.17 -16.04 -2.70
CA TRP A 719 -5.39 -16.51 -1.55
C TRP A 719 -5.44 -15.46 -0.43
N LYS A 720 -5.48 -15.93 0.82
CA LYS A 720 -5.32 -15.14 2.05
C LYS A 720 -4.29 -15.81 2.98
N GLY A 721 -3.78 -15.06 3.95
CA GLY A 721 -2.73 -15.50 4.87
C GLY A 721 -1.42 -14.79 4.53
N ASP A 722 -0.31 -15.53 4.49
CA ASP A 722 1.01 -14.96 4.16
C ASP A 722 1.17 -14.54 2.68
N LEU A 723 0.13 -14.72 1.86
CA LEU A 723 0.02 -14.19 0.50
C LEU A 723 -1.42 -13.74 0.23
N ASN A 724 -1.56 -12.53 -0.32
CA ASN A 724 -2.81 -12.02 -0.86
C ASN A 724 -2.68 -11.95 -2.40
N SER A 725 -3.41 -12.81 -3.12
CA SER A 725 -3.37 -12.84 -4.60
C SER A 725 -4.66 -13.39 -5.17
N ASN A 726 -5.22 -12.72 -6.18
CA ASN A 726 -6.47 -13.12 -6.83
C ASN A 726 -6.26 -14.13 -7.97
N ALA A 727 -5.01 -14.55 -8.23
CA ALA A 727 -4.66 -15.49 -9.30
C ALA A 727 -4.72 -16.95 -8.83
N LEU A 728 -5.23 -17.84 -9.70
CA LEU A 728 -5.34 -19.28 -9.45
C LEU A 728 -3.98 -19.97 -9.26
N ASN A 729 -2.95 -19.41 -9.88
CA ASN A 729 -1.55 -19.72 -9.66
C ASN A 729 -0.82 -18.48 -9.12
N ALA A 730 0.12 -18.69 -8.20
CA ALA A 730 0.99 -17.63 -7.69
C ALA A 730 2.33 -18.23 -7.23
N SER A 731 3.25 -17.36 -6.80
CA SER A 731 4.46 -17.77 -6.09
C SER A 731 4.61 -17.00 -4.79
N ILE A 732 5.28 -17.61 -3.82
CA ILE A 732 5.59 -17.04 -2.51
C ILE A 732 7.05 -17.33 -2.16
N LEU A 733 7.77 -16.33 -1.64
CA LEU A 733 9.16 -16.49 -1.22
C LEU A 733 9.22 -17.20 0.12
N MET A 734 10.01 -18.26 0.22
CA MET A 734 10.15 -19.05 1.44
C MET A 734 11.32 -18.55 2.30
N ASP A 735 11.10 -17.38 2.91
CA ASP A 735 11.98 -16.74 3.91
C ASP A 735 11.71 -17.21 5.36
N SER A 736 10.60 -17.91 5.56
CA SER A 736 10.05 -18.33 6.85
C SER A 736 8.98 -19.42 6.60
N PRO A 737 8.50 -20.16 7.63
CA PRO A 737 7.35 -21.03 7.46
C PRO A 737 6.07 -20.23 7.26
N LYS A 738 5.27 -20.62 6.27
CA LYS A 738 4.10 -19.85 5.83
C LYS A 738 2.84 -20.69 5.74
N THR A 739 1.69 -20.04 5.89
CA THR A 739 0.34 -20.63 5.88
C THR A 739 -0.55 -19.78 5.00
N ILE A 740 -1.16 -20.39 3.99
CA ILE A 740 -2.05 -19.71 3.05
C ILE A 740 -3.33 -20.51 2.84
N GLU A 741 -4.43 -19.83 2.53
CA GLU A 741 -5.74 -20.46 2.34
C GLU A 741 -6.43 -19.90 1.09
N ALA A 742 -6.90 -20.78 0.21
CA ALA A 742 -7.73 -20.40 -0.94
C ALA A 742 -9.15 -20.04 -0.46
N SER A 743 -9.59 -18.82 -0.80
CA SER A 743 -10.92 -18.30 -0.44
C SER A 743 -11.91 -18.44 -1.59
N TRP A 744 -13.19 -18.61 -1.24
CA TRP A 744 -14.25 -18.95 -2.18
C TRP A 744 -15.54 -18.18 -1.89
N ARG A 745 -16.27 -17.74 -2.92
CA ARG A 745 -17.65 -17.20 -2.83
C ARG A 745 -18.64 -18.10 -3.56
N ILE A 746 -19.88 -18.14 -3.10
CA ILE A 746 -20.97 -18.88 -3.78
C ILE A 746 -21.56 -18.00 -4.88
N GLU A 747 -21.78 -18.58 -6.06
CA GLU A 747 -22.46 -17.94 -7.19
C GLU A 747 -23.57 -18.86 -7.74
N HIS A 748 -24.68 -18.25 -8.13
CA HIS A 748 -25.85 -18.90 -8.72
C HIS A 748 -26.11 -18.34 -10.11
N TYR A 749 -26.47 -19.22 -11.04
CA TYR A 749 -26.78 -18.82 -12.41
C TYR A 749 -28.23 -18.34 -12.52
N LEU A 750 -28.43 -17.18 -13.17
CA LEU A 750 -29.74 -16.76 -13.68
C LEU A 750 -29.81 -17.15 -15.15
N LYS A 751 -30.71 -18.08 -15.49
CA LYS A 751 -31.01 -18.47 -16.86
C LYS A 751 -32.21 -17.67 -17.37
N ILE A 752 -32.12 -17.13 -18.60
CA ILE A 752 -33.18 -16.32 -19.21
C ILE A 752 -33.56 -16.91 -20.57
N GLU A 753 -34.64 -17.68 -20.59
CA GLU A 753 -35.16 -18.29 -21.81
C GLU A 753 -36.06 -17.29 -22.57
N SER A 754 -35.89 -17.16 -23.88
CA SER A 754 -36.80 -16.42 -24.74
C SER A 754 -36.88 -17.03 -26.14
N LEU A 755 -38.09 -17.11 -26.69
CA LEU A 755 -38.33 -17.55 -28.06
C LEU A 755 -38.04 -16.44 -29.10
N TYR A 756 -38.02 -15.17 -28.67
CA TYR A 756 -37.78 -14.00 -29.51
C TYR A 756 -36.99 -12.91 -28.77
N GLY A 757 -36.11 -12.19 -29.46
CA GLY A 757 -35.32 -11.10 -28.87
C GLY A 757 -34.15 -11.60 -28.05
N GLU A 758 -33.27 -10.66 -27.72
CA GLU A 758 -32.02 -10.94 -27.03
C GLU A 758 -32.18 -10.55 -25.55
N PRO A 759 -32.36 -11.50 -24.62
CA PRO A 759 -32.41 -11.20 -23.20
C PRO A 759 -31.05 -10.72 -22.67
N GLU A 760 -31.05 -9.69 -21.84
CA GLU A 760 -29.90 -9.20 -21.11
C GLU A 760 -30.02 -9.58 -19.63
N GLY A 761 -28.94 -10.04 -19.01
CA GLY A 761 -28.89 -10.46 -17.60
C GLY A 761 -28.77 -11.97 -17.33
N GLU A 762 -28.55 -12.80 -18.35
CA GLU A 762 -28.15 -14.20 -18.15
C GLU A 762 -26.65 -14.27 -17.78
N ASP A 763 -26.35 -14.43 -16.49
CA ASP A 763 -24.99 -14.65 -15.97
C ASP A 763 -25.01 -15.28 -14.55
N TRP A 764 -23.82 -15.44 -13.98
CA TRP A 764 -23.55 -15.92 -12.63
C TRP A 764 -23.47 -14.78 -11.62
N TYR A 765 -24.45 -14.74 -10.73
CA TYR A 765 -24.56 -13.73 -9.68
C TYR A 765 -24.08 -14.29 -8.34
N THR A 766 -23.50 -13.44 -7.49
CA THR A 766 -23.08 -13.85 -6.14
C THR A 766 -24.32 -14.18 -5.29
N HIS A 767 -24.21 -15.16 -4.40
CA HIS A 767 -25.30 -15.54 -3.49
C HIS A 767 -25.82 -14.32 -2.70
N ASN A 768 -27.14 -14.13 -2.71
CA ASN A 768 -27.88 -12.97 -2.20
C ASN A 768 -27.55 -11.61 -2.86
N SER A 769 -26.94 -11.58 -4.05
CA SER A 769 -26.88 -10.36 -4.87
C SER A 769 -28.11 -10.22 -5.76
N ILE A 770 -28.34 -9.01 -6.27
CA ILE A 770 -29.47 -8.69 -7.14
C ILE A 770 -29.01 -8.81 -8.60
N ALA A 771 -29.68 -9.66 -9.36
CA ALA A 771 -29.52 -9.75 -10.81
C ALA A 771 -30.55 -8.83 -11.49
N ASN A 772 -30.08 -7.95 -12.39
CA ASN A 772 -30.95 -7.13 -13.22
C ASN A 772 -31.12 -7.81 -14.57
N TYR A 773 -32.36 -7.97 -15.01
CA TYR A 773 -32.70 -8.58 -16.29
C TYR A 773 -33.47 -7.58 -17.19
N SER A 774 -33.34 -7.71 -18.50
CA SER A 774 -34.17 -6.98 -19.46
C SER A 774 -34.35 -7.71 -20.79
N ILE A 775 -35.37 -7.33 -21.55
CA ILE A 775 -35.57 -7.74 -22.94
C ILE A 775 -36.25 -6.61 -23.72
N GLN A 776 -36.13 -6.61 -25.05
CA GLN A 776 -36.72 -5.55 -25.87
C GLN A 776 -38.26 -5.66 -25.82
N LYS A 777 -38.98 -4.63 -25.37
CA LYS A 777 -40.46 -4.68 -25.22
C LYS A 777 -41.20 -4.96 -26.55
N TYR A 778 -40.54 -4.70 -27.68
CA TYR A 778 -41.07 -4.84 -29.03
C TYR A 778 -39.98 -5.32 -30.01
N LEU A 779 -40.35 -6.21 -30.94
CA LEU A 779 -39.50 -6.63 -32.06
C LEU A 779 -40.30 -6.52 -33.36
N GLU A 780 -39.96 -5.57 -34.24
CA GLU A 780 -40.62 -5.38 -35.53
C GLU A 780 -39.81 -6.02 -36.66
N PHE A 781 -40.43 -6.96 -37.38
CA PHE A 781 -39.83 -7.69 -38.48
C PHE A 781 -40.15 -7.01 -39.82
N THR A 782 -39.21 -7.05 -40.76
CA THR A 782 -39.33 -6.40 -42.09
C THR A 782 -40.51 -6.89 -42.92
N ASN A 783 -41.06 -8.07 -42.61
CA ASN A 783 -42.26 -8.63 -43.25
C ASN A 783 -43.59 -8.02 -42.75
N GLY A 784 -43.58 -7.05 -41.83
CA GLY A 784 -44.79 -6.47 -41.26
C GLY A 784 -45.41 -7.29 -40.12
N THR A 785 -44.64 -8.19 -39.49
CA THR A 785 -44.99 -8.87 -38.24
C THR A 785 -44.27 -8.21 -37.07
N LYS A 786 -44.87 -8.21 -35.88
CA LYS A 786 -44.28 -7.69 -34.64
C LYS A 786 -44.48 -8.70 -33.52
N ARG A 787 -43.46 -8.92 -32.71
CA ARG A 787 -43.59 -9.59 -31.41
C ARG A 787 -43.65 -8.53 -30.32
N VAL A 788 -44.59 -8.70 -29.40
CA VAL A 788 -44.79 -7.82 -28.25
C VAL A 788 -44.58 -8.64 -26.99
N PHE A 789 -43.70 -8.16 -26.12
CA PHE A 789 -43.44 -8.78 -24.83
C PHE A 789 -44.70 -8.71 -23.96
N GLU A 790 -45.09 -9.84 -23.38
CA GLU A 790 -46.32 -10.01 -22.58
C GLU A 790 -46.02 -10.09 -21.08
N GLY A 791 -44.92 -10.75 -20.70
CA GLY A 791 -44.48 -10.88 -19.32
C GLY A 791 -43.41 -11.95 -19.14
N TRP A 792 -42.71 -11.90 -18.02
CA TRP A 792 -41.84 -12.95 -17.51
C TRP A 792 -42.66 -13.98 -16.73
N ILE A 793 -42.31 -15.25 -16.84
CA ILE A 793 -42.76 -16.33 -15.96
C ILE A 793 -41.56 -17.17 -15.47
N GLY A 794 -41.79 -18.11 -14.55
CA GLY A 794 -40.77 -19.00 -13.98
C GLY A 794 -40.57 -18.70 -12.50
N ASP A 795 -39.31 -18.56 -12.06
CA ASP A 795 -38.96 -18.15 -10.70
C ASP A 795 -39.35 -16.69 -10.37
N LEU A 796 -39.84 -15.93 -11.36
CA LEU A 796 -40.43 -14.62 -11.20
C LEU A 796 -41.56 -14.41 -12.21
N ASN A 797 -42.65 -13.76 -11.80
CA ASN A 797 -43.72 -13.32 -12.68
C ASN A 797 -43.76 -11.77 -12.70
N SER A 798 -43.63 -11.16 -13.88
CA SER A 798 -43.66 -9.70 -14.03
C SER A 798 -44.14 -9.27 -15.42
N THR A 799 -44.95 -8.22 -15.51
CA THR A 799 -45.40 -7.64 -16.78
C THR A 799 -44.42 -6.62 -17.38
N GLU A 800 -43.37 -6.23 -16.64
CA GLU A 800 -42.39 -5.27 -17.15
C GLU A 800 -41.21 -5.94 -17.86
N ALA A 801 -40.81 -5.33 -18.97
CA ALA A 801 -39.77 -5.85 -19.86
C ALA A 801 -38.35 -5.78 -19.25
N SER A 802 -38.20 -5.10 -18.12
CA SER A 802 -36.99 -5.13 -17.29
C SER A 802 -37.35 -5.16 -15.81
N GLY A 803 -36.41 -5.61 -14.99
CA GLY A 803 -36.60 -5.69 -13.54
C GLY A 803 -35.37 -6.28 -12.85
N SER A 804 -35.58 -6.78 -11.64
CA SER A 804 -34.50 -7.32 -10.81
C SER A 804 -34.97 -8.49 -9.94
N ILE A 805 -34.09 -9.45 -9.71
CA ILE A 805 -34.38 -10.70 -8.97
C ILE A 805 -33.25 -10.99 -7.97
N LEU A 806 -33.58 -11.43 -6.76
CA LEU A 806 -32.61 -11.78 -5.73
C LEU A 806 -32.07 -13.19 -5.98
N MET A 807 -30.75 -13.36 -6.06
CA MET A 807 -30.11 -14.63 -6.37
C MET A 807 -29.67 -15.37 -5.09
N ASP A 808 -30.67 -15.80 -4.31
CA ASP A 808 -30.51 -16.71 -3.16
C ASP A 808 -30.35 -18.19 -3.58
N SER A 809 -30.85 -18.54 -4.78
CA SER A 809 -30.71 -19.82 -5.46
C SER A 809 -30.34 -19.62 -6.94
N PRO A 810 -30.01 -20.68 -7.71
CA PRO A 810 -30.13 -20.66 -9.17
C PRO A 810 -31.58 -20.40 -9.56
N LYS A 811 -31.81 -19.69 -10.67
CA LYS A 811 -33.16 -19.31 -11.12
C LYS A 811 -33.28 -19.36 -12.64
N THR A 812 -34.49 -19.65 -13.12
CA THR A 812 -34.86 -19.62 -14.54
C THR A 812 -36.10 -18.73 -14.73
N ILE A 813 -36.03 -17.81 -15.68
CA ILE A 813 -37.18 -17.00 -16.12
C ILE A 813 -37.36 -17.12 -17.64
N GLU A 814 -38.61 -17.13 -18.10
CA GLU A 814 -38.99 -17.27 -19.51
C GLU A 814 -39.79 -16.02 -19.97
N ALA A 815 -39.40 -15.42 -21.10
CA ALA A 815 -40.13 -14.31 -21.70
C ALA A 815 -41.29 -14.78 -22.59
N LYS A 816 -42.52 -14.35 -22.27
CA LYS A 816 -43.72 -14.56 -23.10
C LYS A 816 -43.93 -13.45 -24.12
N TRP A 817 -44.45 -13.86 -25.27
CA TRP A 817 -44.58 -13.03 -26.46
C TRP A 817 -45.91 -13.25 -27.18
N LYS A 818 -46.66 -12.16 -27.42
CA LYS A 818 -47.81 -12.17 -28.33
C LYS A 818 -47.44 -11.63 -29.71
N THR A 819 -48.28 -11.94 -30.70
CA THR A 819 -48.05 -11.59 -32.11
C THR A 819 -48.94 -10.44 -32.54
N GLN A 820 -48.37 -9.46 -33.24
CA GLN A 820 -49.08 -8.40 -33.93
C GLN A 820 -48.76 -8.39 -35.42
N PHE A 821 -49.72 -7.97 -36.23
CA PHE A 821 -49.56 -7.78 -37.67
C PHE A 821 -49.86 -6.34 -38.07
N LYS A 822 -49.15 -5.87 -39.10
CA LYS A 822 -49.27 -4.51 -39.61
C LYS A 822 -50.41 -4.42 -40.62
N LEU A 823 -51.35 -3.53 -40.36
CA LEU A 823 -52.34 -3.08 -41.34
C LEU A 823 -51.84 -1.76 -41.92
N ILE A 824 -51.69 -1.70 -43.24
CA ILE A 824 -51.39 -0.47 -43.98
C ILE A 824 -52.63 -0.10 -44.81
N LEU A 825 -53.20 1.06 -44.54
CA LEU A 825 -54.32 1.63 -45.30
C LEU A 825 -53.80 2.76 -46.20
N SER A 826 -54.13 2.72 -47.48
CA SER A 826 -53.81 3.79 -48.44
C SER A 826 -55.00 4.11 -49.35
N ALA A 827 -54.87 5.11 -50.23
CA ALA A 827 -55.95 5.58 -51.09
C ALA A 827 -55.48 5.88 -52.52
N SER A 828 -56.29 5.51 -53.52
CA SER A 828 -56.02 5.72 -54.94
C SER A 828 -57.26 6.11 -55.75
N GLY A 829 -57.04 6.66 -56.94
CA GLY A 829 -58.12 7.14 -57.83
C GLY A 829 -58.68 8.53 -57.46
N LEU A 830 -57.91 9.33 -56.71
CA LEU A 830 -58.25 10.69 -56.28
C LEU A 830 -57.07 11.66 -56.52
N PRO A 831 -57.31 12.96 -56.79
CA PRO A 831 -56.26 13.97 -56.87
C PRO A 831 -55.58 14.24 -55.52
N ASN A 832 -54.28 14.56 -55.54
CA ASN A 832 -53.55 15.07 -54.37
C ASN A 832 -54.25 16.33 -53.80
N GLY A 833 -54.23 16.48 -52.49
CA GLY A 833 -54.95 17.54 -51.76
C GLY A 833 -56.44 17.26 -51.53
N THR A 834 -57.02 16.21 -52.12
CA THR A 834 -58.41 15.81 -51.84
C THR A 834 -58.52 15.20 -50.44
N SER A 835 -59.50 15.64 -49.65
CA SER A 835 -59.79 15.03 -48.34
C SER A 835 -60.79 13.87 -48.46
N ILE A 836 -60.58 12.84 -47.64
CA ILE A 836 -61.39 11.63 -47.52
C ILE A 836 -61.68 11.35 -46.05
N THR A 837 -62.84 10.78 -45.74
CA THR A 837 -63.10 10.14 -44.43
C THR A 837 -63.10 8.62 -44.61
N ILE A 838 -62.35 7.93 -43.75
CA ILE A 838 -62.34 6.47 -43.59
C ILE A 838 -62.68 6.16 -42.13
N SER A 839 -63.38 5.06 -41.88
CA SER A 839 -63.57 4.47 -40.55
C SER A 839 -62.86 3.12 -40.47
N LEU A 840 -62.11 2.93 -39.39
CA LEU A 840 -61.48 1.66 -38.99
C LEU A 840 -62.05 1.26 -37.63
N ASN A 841 -62.67 0.08 -37.52
CA ASN A 841 -63.28 -0.43 -36.27
C ASN A 841 -64.19 0.60 -35.57
N ASN A 842 -65.07 1.24 -36.36
CA ASN A 842 -65.99 2.32 -35.98
C ASN A 842 -65.33 3.65 -35.53
N GLN A 843 -64.01 3.81 -35.65
CA GLN A 843 -63.33 5.08 -35.44
C GLN A 843 -63.09 5.79 -36.78
N GLU A 844 -63.75 6.93 -36.99
CA GLU A 844 -63.54 7.79 -38.17
C GLU A 844 -62.25 8.62 -38.07
N PHE A 845 -61.55 8.74 -39.20
CA PHE A 845 -60.43 9.65 -39.39
C PHE A 845 -60.52 10.35 -40.75
N ASN A 846 -60.23 11.65 -40.73
CA ASN A 846 -60.11 12.48 -41.92
C ASN A 846 -58.66 12.46 -42.42
N ALA A 847 -58.49 12.20 -43.70
CA ALA A 847 -57.19 12.03 -44.36
C ALA A 847 -57.14 12.85 -45.65
N THR A 848 -55.95 13.21 -46.11
CA THR A 848 -55.74 13.97 -47.36
C THR A 848 -54.76 13.24 -48.27
N ILE A 849 -55.07 13.17 -49.56
CA ILE A 849 -54.27 12.43 -50.56
C ILE A 849 -52.94 13.15 -50.86
N PRO A 850 -51.79 12.46 -50.96
CA PRO A 850 -51.59 11.02 -50.73
C PRO A 850 -51.63 10.66 -49.25
N PHE A 851 -52.37 9.59 -48.94
CA PHE A 851 -52.59 9.12 -47.58
C PHE A 851 -52.03 7.70 -47.38
N ILE A 852 -51.32 7.50 -46.27
CA ILE A 852 -50.91 6.19 -45.77
C ILE A 852 -51.09 6.19 -44.24
N TYR A 853 -51.81 5.21 -43.71
CA TYR A 853 -51.96 4.96 -42.27
C TYR A 853 -51.45 3.56 -41.94
N ASN A 854 -50.61 3.47 -40.91
CA ASN A 854 -49.94 2.24 -40.49
C ASN A 854 -50.32 1.97 -39.04
N TYR A 855 -50.89 0.80 -38.73
CA TYR A 855 -51.17 0.42 -37.34
C TYR A 855 -50.92 -1.07 -37.10
N TRP A 856 -50.65 -1.40 -35.84
CA TRP A 856 -50.37 -2.75 -35.37
C TRP A 856 -51.57 -3.29 -34.61
N PHE A 857 -52.09 -4.45 -35.00
CA PHE A 857 -53.18 -5.15 -34.30
C PHE A 857 -52.71 -6.53 -33.84
N ASP A 858 -53.24 -7.02 -32.71
CA ASP A 858 -53.00 -8.39 -32.25
C ASP A 858 -53.51 -9.41 -33.30
N SER A 859 -52.77 -10.50 -33.49
CA SER A 859 -53.08 -11.51 -34.50
C SER A 859 -54.50 -12.07 -34.34
N ASN A 860 -55.23 -12.16 -35.45
CA ASN A 860 -56.66 -12.52 -35.54
C ASN A 860 -57.64 -11.47 -34.99
N SER A 861 -57.21 -10.21 -34.78
CA SER A 861 -58.15 -9.09 -34.57
C SER A 861 -59.11 -8.95 -35.77
N GLU A 862 -60.40 -8.73 -35.49
CA GLU A 862 -61.37 -8.34 -36.52
C GLU A 862 -61.15 -6.89 -36.95
N ILE A 863 -61.15 -6.65 -38.26
CA ILE A 863 -60.93 -5.35 -38.89
C ILE A 863 -62.15 -4.99 -39.73
N SER A 864 -62.75 -3.83 -39.46
CA SER A 864 -63.90 -3.27 -40.18
C SER A 864 -63.53 -1.95 -40.87
N LEU A 865 -63.79 -1.84 -42.17
CA LEU A 865 -63.39 -0.74 -43.05
C LEU A 865 -64.58 -0.10 -43.79
N ASN A 866 -64.81 1.19 -43.55
CA ASN A 866 -65.82 2.00 -44.24
C ASN A 866 -65.22 3.30 -44.81
N ALA A 867 -65.76 3.84 -45.91
CA ALA A 867 -65.21 5.00 -46.60
C ALA A 867 -66.29 5.89 -47.24
N THR A 868 -65.93 7.15 -47.48
CA THR A 868 -66.83 8.18 -48.04
C THR A 868 -67.33 7.80 -49.44
N LYS A 869 -68.63 7.49 -49.58
CA LYS A 869 -69.21 6.93 -50.84
C LYS A 869 -69.13 7.84 -52.07
N THR A 870 -68.89 9.13 -51.92
CA THR A 870 -68.77 10.10 -53.01
C THR A 870 -67.94 11.29 -52.55
N ILE A 871 -67.03 11.75 -53.41
CA ILE A 871 -66.16 12.90 -53.16
C ILE A 871 -66.21 13.81 -54.39
N SER A 872 -66.08 15.11 -54.21
CA SER A 872 -65.99 16.09 -55.30
C SER A 872 -64.69 16.87 -55.16
N SER A 873 -63.91 16.96 -56.25
CA SER A 873 -62.64 17.69 -56.29
C SER A 873 -62.61 18.52 -57.57
N SER A 874 -62.42 19.84 -57.43
CA SER A 874 -62.65 20.86 -58.45
C SER A 874 -63.97 20.67 -59.25
N LEU A 875 -63.88 20.32 -60.54
CA LEU A 875 -65.01 20.12 -61.46
C LEU A 875 -65.43 18.65 -61.59
N THR A 876 -64.71 17.72 -60.97
CA THR A 876 -64.89 16.28 -61.13
C THR A 876 -65.48 15.62 -59.87
N ARG A 877 -66.45 14.73 -60.08
CA ARG A 877 -66.98 13.84 -59.02
C ARG A 877 -66.30 12.48 -59.07
N TYR A 878 -65.87 12.01 -57.91
CA TYR A 878 -65.33 10.69 -57.67
C TYR A 878 -66.30 9.85 -56.83
N VAL A 879 -66.33 8.55 -57.06
CA VAL A 879 -67.22 7.59 -56.37
C VAL A 879 -66.37 6.39 -55.92
N PHE A 880 -66.61 5.90 -54.70
CA PHE A 880 -65.97 4.69 -54.18
C PHE A 880 -66.28 3.47 -55.07
N ASP A 881 -65.27 2.68 -55.42
CA ASP A 881 -65.40 1.47 -56.25
C ASP A 881 -65.26 0.18 -55.43
N CYS A 882 -64.20 0.08 -54.62
CA CYS A 882 -63.93 -1.03 -53.69
C CYS A 882 -62.71 -0.77 -52.79
N TRP A 883 -62.56 -1.61 -51.77
CA TRP A 883 -61.28 -1.88 -51.12
C TRP A 883 -60.49 -2.91 -51.94
N ARG A 884 -59.16 -2.79 -52.02
CA ARG A 884 -58.29 -3.77 -52.69
C ARG A 884 -57.04 -4.11 -51.90
N ASP A 885 -56.54 -5.33 -52.07
CA ASP A 885 -55.23 -5.73 -51.55
C ASP A 885 -54.08 -5.22 -52.46
N GLU A 886 -52.84 -5.44 -52.02
CA GLU A 886 -51.60 -5.22 -52.80
C GLU A 886 -51.54 -5.94 -54.16
N LYS A 887 -52.34 -6.99 -54.36
CA LYS A 887 -52.42 -7.77 -55.62
C LYS A 887 -53.55 -7.27 -56.53
N GLY A 888 -54.32 -6.28 -56.08
CA GLY A 888 -55.45 -5.69 -56.81
C GLY A 888 -56.77 -6.48 -56.70
N ASN A 889 -56.83 -7.54 -55.89
CA ASN A 889 -58.06 -8.27 -55.59
C ASN A 889 -59.01 -7.39 -54.77
N LYS A 890 -60.32 -7.62 -54.85
CA LYS A 890 -61.27 -6.96 -53.93
C LYS A 890 -61.16 -7.58 -52.54
N VAL A 891 -61.23 -6.74 -51.51
CA VAL A 891 -61.29 -7.15 -50.10
C VAL A 891 -62.63 -6.74 -49.53
N ASP A 892 -63.23 -7.59 -48.69
CA ASP A 892 -64.47 -7.29 -47.99
C ASP A 892 -64.28 -6.21 -46.92
N SER A 893 -65.37 -5.51 -46.57
CA SER A 893 -65.34 -4.44 -45.57
C SER A 893 -65.19 -4.93 -44.13
N VAL A 894 -65.21 -6.24 -43.88
CA VAL A 894 -64.88 -6.85 -42.57
C VAL A 894 -64.06 -8.12 -42.80
N PHE A 895 -62.93 -8.27 -42.10
CA PHE A 895 -62.04 -9.44 -42.20
C PHE A 895 -61.16 -9.58 -40.95
N ASN A 896 -60.59 -10.77 -40.72
CA ASN A 896 -59.61 -10.99 -39.64
C ASN A 896 -58.17 -10.73 -40.11
N LEU A 897 -57.37 -10.08 -39.26
CA LEU A 897 -55.94 -9.85 -39.49
C LEU A 897 -55.13 -11.08 -39.05
N ASP A 898 -55.20 -12.13 -39.87
CA ASP A 898 -54.40 -13.37 -39.80
C ASP A 898 -52.94 -13.21 -40.24
N SER A 899 -52.60 -12.07 -40.85
CA SER A 899 -51.33 -11.79 -41.52
C SER A 899 -51.19 -10.27 -41.77
N PRO A 900 -49.99 -9.75 -42.08
CA PRO A 900 -49.80 -8.35 -42.47
C PRO A 900 -50.55 -8.06 -43.78
N LYS A 901 -51.34 -6.98 -43.83
CA LYS A 901 -52.20 -6.66 -44.98
C LYS A 901 -52.06 -5.20 -45.42
N ASN A 902 -51.81 -5.02 -46.71
CA ASN A 902 -51.78 -3.73 -47.40
C ASN A 902 -53.11 -3.56 -48.15
N ILE A 903 -53.93 -2.58 -47.75
CA ILE A 903 -55.27 -2.36 -48.30
C ILE A 903 -55.42 -0.92 -48.82
N THR A 904 -55.99 -0.79 -50.01
CA THR A 904 -56.17 0.47 -50.73
C THR A 904 -57.65 0.77 -50.91
N VAL A 905 -58.11 1.95 -50.51
CA VAL A 905 -59.43 2.47 -50.96
C VAL A 905 -59.32 2.97 -52.40
N VAL A 906 -60.20 2.51 -53.28
CA VAL A 906 -60.18 2.86 -54.70
C VAL A 906 -61.40 3.67 -55.08
N TYR A 907 -61.18 4.81 -55.74
CA TYR A 907 -62.21 5.69 -56.30
C TYR A 907 -62.14 5.74 -57.83
N ARG A 908 -63.25 6.16 -58.46
CA ARG A 908 -63.36 6.34 -59.92
C ARG A 908 -64.12 7.62 -60.28
N GLU A 909 -63.74 8.23 -61.40
CA GLU A 909 -64.32 9.46 -61.96
C GLU A 909 -65.74 9.25 -62.56
N ALA A 910 -66.56 10.30 -62.55
CA ALA A 910 -67.89 10.35 -63.16
C ALA A 910 -68.05 11.55 -64.13
N PHE A 911 -68.51 11.27 -65.36
CA PHE A 911 -68.58 12.23 -66.47
C PHE A 911 -69.58 13.39 -66.25
N GLY A 912 -69.07 14.62 -66.06
CA GLY A 912 -69.84 15.86 -65.82
C GLY A 912 -70.12 16.72 -67.07
N CYS A 913 -70.92 17.78 -66.93
CA CYS A 913 -71.35 18.62 -68.06
C CYS A 913 -70.40 19.82 -68.31
N LEU A 914 -69.10 19.54 -68.38
CA LEU A 914 -67.97 20.46 -68.22
C LEU A 914 -68.15 21.91 -68.72
N ILE A 915 -68.54 22.13 -69.98
CA ILE A 915 -68.70 23.50 -70.51
C ILE A 915 -69.83 24.25 -69.79
N ALA A 916 -70.96 23.59 -69.51
CA ALA A 916 -72.04 24.20 -68.75
C ALA A 916 -71.63 24.41 -67.28
N THR A 917 -70.95 23.43 -66.69
CA THR A 917 -70.37 23.50 -65.34
C THR A 917 -69.46 24.71 -65.16
N ALA A 918 -68.50 24.92 -66.08
CA ALA A 918 -67.63 26.09 -66.09
C ALA A 918 -68.39 27.40 -66.36
N THR A 919 -69.42 27.37 -67.21
CA THR A 919 -70.23 28.56 -67.57
C THR A 919 -71.09 29.06 -66.41
N TYR A 920 -71.77 28.16 -65.71
CA TYR A 920 -72.65 28.47 -64.58
C TYR A 920 -71.95 28.37 -63.21
N GLY A 921 -70.68 27.96 -63.19
CA GLY A 921 -69.80 27.96 -62.02
C GLY A 921 -70.04 26.82 -61.01
N SER A 922 -70.94 25.87 -61.29
CA SER A 922 -71.17 24.73 -60.41
C SER A 922 -71.85 23.55 -61.12
N GLU A 923 -71.45 22.33 -60.75
CA GLU A 923 -72.17 21.07 -61.06
C GLU A 923 -73.60 21.02 -60.43
N LEU A 924 -73.89 21.92 -59.49
CA LEU A 924 -75.16 22.04 -58.78
C LEU A 924 -76.02 23.22 -59.27
N SER A 925 -75.58 23.99 -60.27
CA SER A 925 -76.40 25.07 -60.83
C SER A 925 -77.71 24.50 -61.42
N PRO A 926 -78.84 25.22 -61.38
CA PRO A 926 -80.12 24.70 -61.89
C PRO A 926 -80.05 24.20 -63.34
N GLU A 927 -79.29 24.90 -64.19
CA GLU A 927 -79.09 24.60 -65.61
C GLU A 927 -78.28 23.32 -65.81
N VAL A 928 -77.20 23.14 -65.06
CA VAL A 928 -76.32 21.96 -65.12
C VAL A 928 -77.01 20.74 -64.50
N SER A 929 -77.74 20.95 -63.40
CA SER A 929 -78.57 19.94 -62.74
C SER A 929 -79.71 19.46 -63.66
N PHE A 930 -80.37 20.38 -64.38
CA PHE A 930 -81.34 20.06 -65.44
C PHE A 930 -80.70 19.19 -66.54
N LEU A 931 -79.57 19.64 -67.12
CA LEU A 931 -78.89 18.93 -68.20
C LEU A 931 -78.49 17.52 -67.77
N ARG A 932 -77.90 17.38 -66.57
CA ARG A 932 -77.55 16.07 -66.00
C ARG A 932 -78.77 15.20 -65.73
N SER A 933 -79.85 15.73 -65.16
CA SER A 933 -81.05 14.94 -64.91
C SER A 933 -81.70 14.45 -66.21
N PHE A 934 -81.77 15.29 -67.25
CA PHE A 934 -82.31 14.90 -68.56
C PHE A 934 -81.41 13.85 -69.24
N ARG A 935 -80.09 14.07 -69.23
CA ARG A 935 -79.10 13.11 -69.73
C ARG A 935 -79.18 11.77 -69.01
N ASP A 936 -79.11 11.78 -67.69
CA ASP A 936 -78.85 10.58 -66.88
C ASP A 936 -80.11 9.76 -66.56
N LYS A 937 -81.28 10.40 -66.43
CA LYS A 937 -82.54 9.70 -66.09
C LYS A 937 -83.43 9.40 -67.30
N GLU A 938 -83.38 10.22 -68.34
CA GLU A 938 -84.31 10.14 -69.47
C GLU A 938 -83.60 9.65 -70.74
N VAL A 939 -82.49 10.29 -71.16
CA VAL A 939 -81.76 9.86 -72.36
C VAL A 939 -80.98 8.56 -72.14
N MET A 940 -80.17 8.45 -71.08
CA MET A 940 -79.31 7.30 -70.80
C MET A 940 -80.06 6.04 -70.32
N ALA A 941 -81.35 6.17 -69.99
CA ALA A 941 -82.22 5.04 -69.67
C ALA A 941 -82.60 4.22 -70.92
N THR A 942 -82.55 4.84 -72.10
CA THR A 942 -82.96 4.24 -73.39
C THR A 942 -81.80 3.61 -74.14
N PHE A 943 -82.05 2.58 -74.94
CA PHE A 943 -81.05 1.95 -75.79
C PHE A 943 -80.57 2.90 -76.90
N ALA A 944 -81.49 3.60 -77.58
CA ALA A 944 -81.14 4.60 -78.59
C ALA A 944 -80.30 5.74 -77.99
N GLY A 945 -80.76 6.33 -76.88
CA GLY A 945 -80.09 7.44 -76.20
C GLY A 945 -78.73 7.05 -75.61
N LYS A 946 -78.64 5.91 -74.90
CA LYS A 946 -77.38 5.39 -74.35
C LYS A 946 -76.34 5.04 -75.42
N ASN A 947 -76.76 4.73 -76.65
CA ASN A 947 -75.84 4.50 -77.76
C ASN A 947 -75.43 5.80 -78.46
N PHE A 948 -76.37 6.72 -78.72
CA PHE A 948 -76.05 8.07 -79.19
C PHE A 948 -75.07 8.77 -78.24
N MET A 949 -75.33 8.73 -76.92
CA MET A 949 -74.49 9.36 -75.90
C MET A 949 -73.05 8.82 -75.85
N LYS A 950 -72.77 7.60 -76.33
CA LYS A 950 -71.39 7.11 -76.48
C LYS A 950 -70.63 7.87 -77.57
N VAL A 951 -71.29 8.14 -78.70
CA VAL A 951 -70.70 8.93 -79.81
C VAL A 951 -70.60 10.40 -79.42
N PHE A 952 -71.69 10.95 -78.86
CA PHE A 952 -71.72 12.33 -78.39
C PHE A 952 -70.66 12.60 -77.32
N ASN A 953 -70.50 11.73 -76.31
CA ASN A 953 -69.46 11.90 -75.29
C ASN A 953 -68.05 11.83 -75.89
N ALA A 954 -67.77 10.87 -76.80
CA ALA A 954 -66.46 10.77 -77.44
C ALA A 954 -66.11 12.04 -78.25
N TRP A 955 -67.09 12.63 -78.95
CA TRP A 955 -66.93 13.91 -79.62
C TRP A 955 -66.80 15.09 -78.64
N TYR A 956 -67.71 15.22 -77.68
CA TYR A 956 -67.77 16.31 -76.71
C TYR A 956 -66.51 16.38 -75.85
N TYR A 957 -66.08 15.28 -75.22
CA TYR A 957 -64.91 15.28 -74.34
C TYR A 957 -63.56 15.36 -75.09
N SER A 958 -63.55 15.25 -76.43
CA SER A 958 -62.33 15.48 -77.23
C SER A 958 -61.86 16.94 -77.21
N PHE A 959 -62.77 17.89 -76.95
CA PHE A 959 -62.47 19.33 -76.90
C PHE A 959 -63.02 20.04 -75.65
N SER A 960 -64.12 19.55 -75.05
CA SER A 960 -64.80 20.26 -73.97
C SER A 960 -63.98 20.51 -72.69
N PRO A 961 -63.00 19.69 -72.28
CA PRO A 961 -62.19 19.99 -71.09
C PRO A 961 -61.39 21.29 -71.26
N LYS A 962 -60.69 21.44 -72.40
CA LYS A 962 -59.89 22.64 -72.72
C LYS A 962 -60.73 23.90 -72.84
N ILE A 963 -61.95 23.77 -73.37
CA ILE A 963 -62.91 24.90 -73.43
C ILE A 963 -63.46 25.22 -72.04
N ALA A 964 -63.80 24.22 -71.22
CA ALA A 964 -64.30 24.43 -69.87
C ALA A 964 -63.25 25.10 -68.96
N GLU A 965 -61.99 24.64 -69.02
CA GLU A 965 -60.85 25.26 -68.33
C GLU A 965 -60.67 26.74 -68.74
N ALA A 966 -60.68 27.02 -70.05
CA ALA A 966 -60.59 28.39 -70.57
C ALA A 966 -61.80 29.28 -70.19
N ILE A 967 -62.99 28.70 -69.95
CA ILE A 967 -64.17 29.40 -69.45
C ILE A 967 -64.04 29.70 -67.96
N ASP A 968 -63.63 28.73 -67.16
CA ASP A 968 -63.61 28.87 -65.69
C ASP A 968 -62.53 29.86 -65.24
N LEU A 969 -61.38 29.86 -65.92
CA LEU A 969 -60.29 30.82 -65.72
C LEU A 969 -60.60 32.24 -66.24
N ASN A 970 -61.63 32.44 -67.07
CA ASN A 970 -61.91 33.73 -67.70
C ASN A 970 -63.38 34.12 -67.63
N ILE A 971 -63.69 34.99 -66.66
CA ILE A 971 -65.04 35.50 -66.40
C ILE A 971 -65.68 36.28 -67.58
N LYS A 972 -64.90 36.79 -68.56
CA LYS A 972 -65.48 37.31 -69.83
C LYS A 972 -66.05 36.19 -70.68
N LEU A 973 -65.31 35.09 -70.80
CA LEU A 973 -65.73 33.90 -71.53
C LEU A 973 -66.95 33.26 -70.86
N LYS A 974 -66.98 33.24 -69.52
CA LYS A 974 -68.10 32.78 -68.69
C LYS A 974 -69.41 33.49 -69.03
N GLU A 975 -69.43 34.83 -69.06
CA GLU A 975 -70.64 35.58 -69.48
C GLU A 975 -70.97 35.41 -70.97
N ALA A 976 -69.97 35.35 -71.86
CA ALA A 976 -70.20 35.10 -73.28
C ALA A 976 -70.83 33.72 -73.55
N PHE A 977 -70.38 32.68 -72.84
CA PHE A 977 -70.94 31.33 -72.98
C PHE A 977 -72.33 31.20 -72.37
N LYS A 978 -72.71 31.95 -71.33
CA LYS A 978 -74.10 32.02 -70.87
C LYS A 978 -75.04 32.46 -72.00
N ILE A 979 -74.67 33.52 -72.73
CA ILE A 979 -75.44 34.03 -73.87
C ILE A 979 -75.52 32.99 -75.01
N ILE A 980 -74.40 32.32 -75.32
CA ILE A 980 -74.34 31.30 -76.38
C ILE A 980 -75.16 30.05 -76.04
N LEU A 981 -75.16 29.61 -74.77
CA LEU A 981 -75.87 28.43 -74.30
C LEU A 981 -77.37 28.68 -74.02
N TYR A 982 -77.80 29.92 -73.80
CA TYR A 982 -79.19 30.22 -73.45
C TYR A 982 -80.24 29.70 -74.47
N PRO A 983 -80.08 29.88 -75.80
CA PRO A 983 -80.99 29.29 -76.77
C PRO A 983 -80.95 27.75 -76.78
N LEU A 984 -79.78 27.15 -76.59
CA LEU A 984 -79.62 25.69 -76.51
C LEU A 984 -80.33 25.10 -75.28
N LEU A 985 -80.19 25.73 -74.12
CA LEU A 985 -80.92 25.34 -72.90
C LEU A 985 -82.43 25.45 -73.08
N LEU A 986 -82.93 26.50 -73.73
CA LEU A 986 -84.34 26.68 -74.04
C LEU A 986 -84.88 25.59 -74.99
N ILE A 987 -84.12 25.25 -76.03
CA ILE A 987 -84.44 24.14 -76.94
C ILE A 987 -84.51 22.82 -76.17
N LEU A 988 -83.55 22.55 -75.29
CA LEU A 988 -83.50 21.30 -74.51
C LEU A 988 -84.63 21.21 -73.47
N HIS A 989 -85.07 22.33 -72.87
CA HIS A 989 -86.29 22.35 -72.06
C HIS A 989 -87.54 22.00 -72.90
N LEU A 990 -87.67 22.59 -74.09
CA LEU A 990 -88.79 22.31 -74.98
C LEU A 990 -88.77 20.85 -75.49
N THR A 991 -87.59 20.27 -75.76
CA THR A 991 -87.50 18.86 -76.13
C THR A 991 -87.73 17.92 -74.96
N LYS A 992 -87.44 18.30 -73.71
CA LYS A 992 -87.88 17.54 -72.53
C LYS A 992 -89.41 17.56 -72.36
N ILE A 993 -90.07 18.69 -72.62
CA ILE A 993 -91.54 18.75 -72.62
C ILE A 993 -92.10 17.81 -73.69
N PHE A 994 -91.53 17.82 -74.89
CA PHE A 994 -91.91 16.90 -75.98
C PHE A 994 -91.62 15.42 -75.65
N TYR A 995 -90.47 15.12 -75.02
CA TYR A 995 -90.15 13.79 -74.49
C TYR A 995 -91.23 13.30 -73.51
N SER A 996 -91.67 14.19 -72.61
CA SER A 996 -92.69 13.87 -71.61
C SER A 996 -94.04 13.51 -72.26
N PHE A 997 -94.44 14.19 -73.34
CA PHE A 997 -95.64 13.84 -74.12
C PHE A 997 -95.57 12.47 -74.81
N LEU A 998 -94.36 11.98 -75.13
CA LEU A 998 -94.14 10.68 -75.79
C LEU A 998 -93.69 9.57 -74.83
N SER A 999 -93.58 9.87 -73.52
CA SER A 999 -92.97 9.00 -72.50
C SER A 999 -93.63 7.61 -72.31
N PHE A 1000 -94.81 7.38 -72.90
CA PHE A 1000 -95.42 6.05 -73.03
C PHE A 1000 -94.55 5.06 -73.84
N ASN A 1001 -93.62 5.56 -74.67
CA ASN A 1001 -92.58 4.76 -75.31
C ASN A 1001 -91.23 5.52 -75.24
N PRO A 1002 -90.37 5.22 -74.25
CA PRO A 1002 -89.12 5.96 -74.02
C PRO A 1002 -88.16 6.01 -75.22
N GLU A 1003 -88.01 4.93 -75.99
CA GLU A 1003 -87.14 4.90 -77.18
C GLU A 1003 -87.65 5.86 -78.26
N LEU A 1004 -88.94 5.75 -78.62
CA LEU A 1004 -89.60 6.66 -79.57
C LEU A 1004 -89.52 8.11 -79.09
N ALA A 1005 -89.71 8.33 -77.79
CA ALA A 1005 -89.62 9.64 -77.17
C ALA A 1005 -88.20 10.24 -77.30
N VAL A 1006 -87.13 9.46 -77.03
CA VAL A 1006 -85.75 9.94 -77.23
C VAL A 1006 -85.47 10.21 -78.71
N ILE A 1007 -85.85 9.31 -79.62
CA ILE A 1007 -85.59 9.47 -81.06
C ILE A 1007 -86.31 10.72 -81.59
N ALA A 1008 -87.60 10.88 -81.30
CA ALA A 1008 -88.40 12.02 -81.76
C ALA A 1008 -87.94 13.34 -81.11
N SER A 1009 -87.56 13.33 -79.84
CA SER A 1009 -86.99 14.50 -79.15
C SER A 1009 -85.60 14.87 -79.69
N GLY A 1010 -84.80 13.89 -80.10
CA GLY A 1010 -83.53 14.07 -80.79
C GLY A 1010 -83.68 14.71 -82.17
N VAL A 1011 -84.71 14.30 -82.94
CA VAL A 1011 -85.10 14.95 -84.20
C VAL A 1011 -85.52 16.41 -83.95
N LEU A 1012 -86.41 16.65 -82.97
CA LEU A 1012 -86.85 18.00 -82.63
C LEU A 1012 -85.68 18.91 -82.19
N ALA A 1013 -84.79 18.40 -81.33
CA ALA A 1013 -83.60 19.11 -80.88
C ALA A 1013 -82.67 19.45 -82.06
N SER A 1014 -82.36 18.47 -82.90
CA SER A 1014 -81.49 18.66 -84.07
C SER A 1014 -82.07 19.69 -85.05
N ALA A 1015 -83.38 19.64 -85.30
CA ALA A 1015 -84.07 20.60 -86.16
C ALA A 1015 -83.98 22.03 -85.61
N LEU A 1016 -84.30 22.22 -84.33
CA LEU A 1016 -84.28 23.54 -83.68
C LEU A 1016 -82.87 24.10 -83.52
N ILE A 1017 -81.87 23.26 -83.20
CA ILE A 1017 -80.46 23.66 -83.12
C ILE A 1017 -79.96 24.06 -84.50
N GLY A 1018 -80.24 23.26 -85.54
CA GLY A 1018 -79.94 23.61 -86.93
C GLY A 1018 -80.57 24.94 -87.34
N LEU A 1019 -81.87 25.11 -87.08
CA LEU A 1019 -82.59 26.34 -87.40
C LEU A 1019 -82.06 27.57 -86.65
N THR A 1020 -81.58 27.41 -85.42
CA THR A 1020 -81.09 28.53 -84.59
C THR A 1020 -79.65 28.91 -84.93
N TYR A 1021 -78.74 27.94 -85.02
CA TYR A 1021 -77.30 28.18 -85.13
C TYR A 1021 -76.76 28.07 -86.57
N LEU A 1022 -77.38 27.27 -87.45
CA LEU A 1022 -76.90 27.11 -88.83
C LEU A 1022 -77.64 28.00 -89.84
N THR A 1023 -78.89 28.41 -89.62
CA THR A 1023 -79.59 29.33 -90.55
C THR A 1023 -78.81 30.62 -90.86
N PRO A 1024 -78.21 31.33 -89.88
CA PRO A 1024 -77.40 32.53 -90.15
C PRO A 1024 -76.19 32.25 -91.05
N LEU A 1025 -75.57 31.07 -90.90
CA LEU A 1025 -74.39 30.63 -91.68
C LEU A 1025 -74.76 30.04 -93.04
N ALA A 1026 -75.97 29.48 -93.18
CA ALA A 1026 -76.47 28.89 -94.42
C ALA A 1026 -76.86 29.96 -95.45
N LEU A 1027 -77.36 31.13 -95.02
CA LEU A 1027 -77.87 32.19 -95.90
C LEU A 1027 -76.91 32.56 -97.04
N PRO A 1028 -75.61 32.86 -96.83
CA PRO A 1028 -74.68 33.16 -97.94
C PRO A 1028 -74.45 31.97 -98.87
N LEU A 1029 -74.22 30.77 -98.31
CA LEU A 1029 -73.95 29.53 -99.05
C LEU A 1029 -75.14 29.14 -99.95
N SER A 1030 -76.34 29.40 -99.46
CA SER A 1030 -77.60 29.03 -100.08
C SER A 1030 -77.90 29.83 -101.37
N ILE A 1031 -77.44 31.07 -101.47
CA ILE A 1031 -77.49 31.89 -102.70
C ILE A 1031 -76.66 31.24 -103.82
N PHE A 1032 -75.51 30.64 -103.48
CA PHE A 1032 -74.65 29.93 -104.44
C PHE A 1032 -75.30 28.64 -104.96
N ILE A 1033 -76.04 27.94 -104.11
CA ILE A 1033 -76.77 26.70 -104.44
C ILE A 1033 -77.88 26.95 -105.47
N VAL A 1034 -78.61 28.08 -105.35
CA VAL A 1034 -79.68 28.45 -106.31
C VAL A 1034 -79.14 28.71 -107.70
N LYS A 1035 -77.99 29.40 -107.82
CA LYS A 1035 -77.35 29.72 -109.11
C LYS A 1035 -76.93 28.48 -109.94
N ARG A 1036 -77.00 27.27 -109.39
CA ARG A 1036 -76.57 26.02 -110.04
C ARG A 1036 -77.69 24.95 -110.10
N ASP A 1037 -78.95 25.32 -109.81
CA ASP A 1037 -80.16 24.45 -109.64
C ASP A 1037 -79.96 23.16 -108.80
N LEU A 1038 -78.96 23.13 -107.92
CA LEU A 1038 -78.63 21.97 -107.08
C LEU A 1038 -79.71 21.65 -106.01
N THR A 1039 -80.72 22.51 -105.88
CA THR A 1039 -81.77 22.44 -104.84
C THR A 1039 -82.53 21.11 -104.85
N LYS A 1040 -82.89 20.58 -106.04
CA LYS A 1040 -83.60 19.29 -106.19
C LYS A 1040 -82.71 18.11 -105.79
N ALA A 1041 -81.43 18.14 -106.16
CA ALA A 1041 -80.47 17.08 -105.85
C ALA A 1041 -80.17 17.03 -104.34
N LEU A 1042 -79.89 18.18 -103.73
CA LEU A 1042 -79.64 18.28 -102.29
C LEU A 1042 -80.89 17.90 -101.47
N LYS A 1043 -82.08 18.37 -101.84
CA LYS A 1043 -83.33 17.96 -101.17
C LYS A 1043 -83.56 16.46 -101.26
N ARG A 1044 -83.30 15.82 -102.41
CA ARG A 1044 -83.38 14.35 -102.54
C ARG A 1044 -82.35 13.65 -101.67
N LEU A 1045 -81.08 14.07 -101.71
CA LEU A 1045 -80.01 13.45 -100.92
C LEU A 1045 -80.28 13.53 -99.41
N SER A 1046 -80.60 14.71 -98.88
CA SER A 1046 -80.92 14.88 -97.45
C SER A 1046 -82.13 14.05 -97.03
N LEU A 1047 -83.18 13.99 -97.86
CA LEU A 1047 -84.39 13.21 -97.57
C LEU A 1047 -84.11 11.70 -97.61
N SER A 1048 -83.33 11.21 -98.57
CA SER A 1048 -82.91 9.80 -98.64
C SER A 1048 -82.03 9.40 -97.47
N LEU A 1049 -81.07 10.24 -97.06
CA LEU A 1049 -80.24 10.00 -95.87
C LEU A 1049 -81.08 10.00 -94.59
N TRP A 1050 -82.08 10.88 -94.49
CA TRP A 1050 -83.01 10.94 -93.35
C TRP A 1050 -83.84 9.65 -93.25
N PHE A 1051 -84.49 9.21 -94.33
CA PHE A 1051 -85.24 7.95 -94.35
C PHE A 1051 -84.35 6.73 -94.10
N LEU A 1052 -83.15 6.67 -94.70
CA LEU A 1052 -82.18 5.60 -94.45
C LEU A 1052 -81.78 5.54 -92.97
N SER A 1053 -81.50 6.69 -92.35
CA SER A 1053 -81.16 6.74 -90.92
C SER A 1053 -82.31 6.26 -90.03
N PHE A 1054 -83.56 6.57 -90.37
CA PHE A 1054 -84.73 6.10 -89.63
C PHE A 1054 -84.91 4.57 -89.74
N ILE A 1055 -84.77 4.01 -90.94
CA ILE A 1055 -84.81 2.55 -91.16
C ILE A 1055 -83.70 1.83 -90.39
N LEU A 1056 -82.49 2.41 -90.37
CA LEU A 1056 -81.35 1.86 -89.64
C LEU A 1056 -81.45 2.03 -88.11
N ILE A 1057 -82.24 2.97 -87.61
CA ILE A 1057 -82.57 3.07 -86.18
C ILE A 1057 -83.57 1.98 -85.80
N VAL A 1058 -84.65 1.82 -86.56
CA VAL A 1058 -85.68 0.78 -86.30
C VAL A 1058 -85.07 -0.63 -86.33
N SER A 1059 -84.18 -0.92 -87.29
CA SER A 1059 -83.48 -2.22 -87.33
C SER A 1059 -82.44 -2.37 -86.22
N ALA A 1060 -81.73 -1.31 -85.83
CA ALA A 1060 -80.79 -1.36 -84.72
C ALA A 1060 -81.48 -1.54 -83.35
N GLU A 1061 -82.68 -0.99 -83.18
CA GLU A 1061 -83.51 -1.19 -81.99
C GLU A 1061 -84.02 -2.63 -81.92
N ALA A 1062 -84.64 -3.13 -83.00
CA ALA A 1062 -85.16 -4.49 -83.09
C ALA A 1062 -84.09 -5.59 -82.90
N LEU A 1063 -82.85 -5.31 -83.31
CA LEU A 1063 -81.71 -6.22 -83.17
C LEU A 1063 -80.80 -5.89 -81.96
N GLN A 1064 -81.15 -4.88 -81.15
CA GLN A 1064 -80.32 -4.32 -80.06
C GLN A 1064 -78.85 -4.09 -80.48
N ASN A 1065 -78.62 -3.70 -81.74
CA ASN A 1065 -77.29 -3.56 -82.32
C ASN A 1065 -76.66 -2.21 -81.98
N SER A 1066 -75.87 -2.20 -80.90
CA SER A 1066 -75.12 -1.04 -80.38
C SER A 1066 -74.26 -0.32 -81.43
N LEU A 1067 -73.73 -1.01 -82.45
CA LEU A 1067 -72.88 -0.40 -83.48
C LEU A 1067 -73.71 0.30 -84.56
N VAL A 1068 -74.75 -0.37 -85.07
CA VAL A 1068 -75.68 0.25 -86.05
C VAL A 1068 -76.44 1.41 -85.41
N MET A 1069 -76.86 1.31 -84.15
CA MET A 1069 -77.56 2.38 -83.43
C MET A 1069 -76.70 3.64 -83.30
N LYS A 1070 -75.42 3.51 -82.93
CA LYS A 1070 -74.47 4.65 -82.88
C LYS A 1070 -74.37 5.38 -84.22
N ALA A 1071 -74.22 4.62 -85.31
CA ALA A 1071 -74.07 5.19 -86.65
C ALA A 1071 -75.36 5.85 -87.14
N SER A 1072 -76.50 5.17 -86.99
CA SER A 1072 -77.79 5.62 -87.51
C SER A 1072 -78.39 6.79 -86.72
N SER A 1073 -78.31 6.79 -85.39
CA SER A 1073 -78.69 7.95 -84.56
C SER A 1073 -77.86 9.19 -84.87
N SER A 1074 -76.53 9.03 -85.01
CA SER A 1074 -75.64 10.13 -85.39
C SER A 1074 -75.94 10.66 -86.80
N LEU A 1075 -76.23 9.77 -87.75
CA LEU A 1075 -76.64 10.14 -89.11
C LEU A 1075 -77.98 10.89 -89.12
N LEU A 1076 -78.97 10.45 -88.33
CA LEU A 1076 -80.28 11.12 -88.21
C LEU A 1076 -80.12 12.53 -87.65
N VAL A 1077 -79.30 12.71 -86.61
CA VAL A 1077 -78.99 14.03 -86.02
C VAL A 1077 -78.35 14.95 -87.06
N LEU A 1078 -77.28 14.52 -87.73
CA LEU A 1078 -76.57 15.33 -88.73
C LEU A 1078 -77.44 15.64 -89.96
N ALA A 1079 -78.23 14.67 -90.43
CA ALA A 1079 -79.17 14.88 -91.53
C ALA A 1079 -80.27 15.88 -91.13
N THR A 1080 -80.86 15.76 -89.95
CA THR A 1080 -81.94 16.66 -89.49
C THR A 1080 -81.44 18.08 -89.26
N LEU A 1081 -80.26 18.22 -88.64
CA LEU A 1081 -79.60 19.50 -88.33
C LEU A 1081 -79.26 20.30 -89.60
N THR A 1082 -78.90 19.63 -90.70
CA THR A 1082 -78.59 20.27 -92.00
C THR A 1082 -79.81 20.42 -92.90
N PHE A 1083 -80.76 19.48 -92.85
CA PHE A 1083 -81.98 19.52 -93.67
C PHE A 1083 -82.97 20.61 -93.24
N SER A 1084 -83.08 20.90 -91.94
CA SER A 1084 -84.08 21.85 -91.43
C SER A 1084 -83.85 23.30 -91.92
N PRO A 1085 -82.63 23.86 -91.88
CA PRO A 1085 -82.33 25.15 -92.53
C PRO A 1085 -82.50 25.12 -94.06
N LEU A 1086 -82.13 24.03 -94.72
CA LEU A 1086 -82.29 23.86 -96.16
C LEU A 1086 -83.77 23.88 -96.58
N LEU A 1087 -84.64 23.23 -95.82
CA LEU A 1087 -86.09 23.22 -96.04
C LEU A 1087 -86.69 24.62 -95.87
N LEU A 1088 -86.35 25.31 -94.77
CA LEU A 1088 -86.76 26.70 -94.53
C LEU A 1088 -86.33 27.60 -95.69
N TYR A 1089 -85.08 27.49 -96.13
CA TYR A 1089 -84.56 28.28 -97.24
C TYR A 1089 -85.32 28.04 -98.55
N ILE A 1090 -85.53 26.77 -98.93
CA ILE A 1090 -86.32 26.41 -100.12
C ILE A 1090 -87.75 26.98 -100.04
N TYR A 1091 -88.36 26.97 -98.85
CA TYR A 1091 -89.68 27.56 -98.64
C TYR A 1091 -89.65 29.09 -98.82
N THR A 1092 -88.66 29.79 -98.24
CA THR A 1092 -88.53 31.25 -98.41
C THR A 1092 -88.28 31.68 -99.86
N ILE A 1093 -87.52 30.90 -100.66
CA ILE A 1093 -87.36 31.18 -102.10
C ILE A 1093 -88.68 31.04 -102.85
N ASN A 1094 -89.43 29.96 -102.62
CA ASN A 1094 -90.68 29.73 -103.33
C ASN A 1094 -91.73 30.77 -102.94
N PHE A 1095 -91.77 31.17 -101.68
CA PHE A 1095 -92.59 32.29 -101.20
C PHE A 1095 -92.20 33.61 -101.86
N ALA A 1096 -90.89 33.94 -101.93
CA ALA A 1096 -90.40 35.14 -102.59
C ALA A 1096 -90.67 35.14 -104.11
N LYS A 1097 -90.52 34.00 -104.80
CA LYS A 1097 -90.88 33.85 -106.22
C LYS A 1097 -92.37 34.11 -106.44
N ASN A 1098 -93.25 33.54 -105.61
CA ASN A 1098 -94.69 33.76 -105.74
C ASN A 1098 -95.07 35.23 -105.49
N LEU A 1099 -94.41 35.91 -104.54
CA LEU A 1099 -94.57 37.35 -104.27
C LEU A 1099 -94.07 38.26 -105.40
N ILE A 1100 -93.14 37.78 -106.23
CA ILE A 1100 -92.67 38.48 -107.44
C ILE A 1100 -93.63 38.22 -108.61
N TYR A 1101 -94.10 36.98 -108.78
CA TYR A 1101 -95.07 36.65 -109.83
C TYR A 1101 -96.46 37.27 -109.58
N SER A 1102 -96.91 37.44 -108.32
CA SER A 1102 -98.14 38.17 -107.98
C SER A 1102 -97.99 39.71 -108.04
N LYS A 1103 -96.95 40.19 -108.74
CA LYS A 1103 -96.76 41.58 -109.16
C LYS A 1103 -96.48 41.71 -110.67
N ALA A 1104 -96.60 40.61 -111.41
CA ALA A 1104 -96.41 40.52 -112.85
C ALA A 1104 -97.68 40.05 -113.60
N ASN A 1105 -98.82 40.02 -112.88
CA ASN A 1105 -100.21 39.95 -113.35
C ASN A 1105 -100.99 40.97 -112.50
#